data_AF-A0A537MKW2-F1
#
_entry.id   AF-A0A537MKW2-F1
#
_cell.length_a   1.000
_cell.length_b   1.000
_cell.length_c   1.000
_cell.angle_alpha   90.00
_cell.angle_beta   90.00
_cell.angle_gamma   90.00
#
_symmetry.space_group_name_H-M   'P 1'
#
loop_
_entity.id
_entity.type
_entity.pdbx_description
1 polymer ?
#
loop_
_entity_poly.entity_id
_entity_poly.type
_entity_poly.pdbx_seq_one_letter_code
_entity_poly.pdbx_strand_id
1 'polypeptide(L)'
;MRPAKGASPLGAPMAADEAPLASSYQLNGTSGAAQTNWATIVAADPGTPPLYCSQPAKAPLFVAGQPSPGPALLAPFQPGRPWPSEPGLAVPLLPYAGVALGTGPSAPTQIDAGTLAAIEGSVISPYRRRLISAASDPSRQAAPQSSDAATPSATPAGVIVHARSDGSYADILLAQSRNAAGQAVMLGFGSPADALQQAFQGNSLFLVVANRENLGTIVDYAQQIAGGVPGGSPTFPNAVTVGDWVMEADIGSNPAYGDYRSVMIIKARPGKLVDLVAATDAWTAAATFAAPSILQDGVPGPPDPAQIANVSQWLSAYVNDAINSTDDLFADFASLAQLDDWTGILVLAASVAAFPKDLAGMAAGIDQSRFLAHHFGTRLSPVDGATVSIAGTSSVFGLIHYTDPAYSETMGQTPVAVASNDDYSFLVLELQALFQNSAVKRFASLAQLIVSRLFGIPVAGMVSTNGNDFNAVLFDGAYQNSGGVSTYSLSTRVTFGFEMASAVLSRVAITAASLNTVSTGVDSQGNSTGVSVFALSGLLDFAIRSDPPSIGFDLLSFGADDPDDPVAGLSFSRLALPMTYSEGPSPTRTIGFDASAISFDPSRSAVRSGSLYRDLALTIDGMTSADSGGIDALGYEQMLLVRLDASAPSAGGWYGLVFKVDFGTPGKLGAAVGLTARMLLAWGPGGDPAGTPDLAAGLSLPGMSATSPLSLQSVLKLSVGRIILARGGASDSTARFLLTLNDIALKALGLLKLPPNGVTNFLLFGAPEGSGDAASLGWLALYNENPPPAPPPPPSPQIEGNAA
;
A
#
# COMPACT_ATOMS: atom_id res chain seq x y z
N MET A 1 62.04 -37.67 5.82
CA MET A 1 61.12 -38.84 5.84
C MET A 1 59.75 -38.35 5.37
N ARG A 2 59.28 -38.82 4.21
CA ARG A 2 57.92 -38.55 3.71
C ARG A 2 56.93 -39.47 4.42
N PRO A 3 55.77 -38.98 4.90
CA PRO A 3 54.68 -39.85 5.29
C PRO A 3 53.92 -40.33 4.03
N ALA A 4 53.49 -41.59 4.05
CA ALA A 4 52.79 -42.25 2.96
C ALA A 4 51.41 -41.62 2.70
N LYS A 5 51.06 -41.44 1.41
CA LYS A 5 49.69 -41.18 0.95
C LYS A 5 48.83 -42.42 1.24
N GLY A 6 48.02 -42.37 2.30
CA GLY A 6 46.88 -43.26 2.45
C GLY A 6 45.74 -42.78 1.55
N ALA A 7 45.28 -43.62 0.63
CA ALA A 7 44.07 -43.35 -0.15
C ALA A 7 42.85 -43.34 0.79
N SER A 8 42.08 -42.25 0.77
CA SER A 8 40.81 -42.13 1.50
C SER A 8 39.68 -42.74 0.65
N PRO A 9 38.76 -43.54 1.24
CA PRO A 9 37.61 -44.10 0.53
C PRO A 9 36.52 -43.07 0.17
N LEU A 10 36.70 -41.80 0.53
CA LEU A 10 35.77 -40.71 0.20
C LEU A 10 36.47 -39.69 -0.72
N GLY A 11 36.48 -40.00 -2.02
CA GLY A 11 36.79 -39.05 -3.08
C GLY A 11 35.81 -37.88 -3.12
N ALA A 12 36.14 -36.80 -3.82
CA ALA A 12 35.17 -35.72 -4.08
C ALA A 12 33.96 -36.29 -4.86
N PRO A 13 32.74 -35.76 -4.68
CA PRO A 13 31.62 -36.12 -5.54
C PRO A 13 31.98 -35.80 -7.00
N MET A 14 31.88 -36.79 -7.89
CA MET A 14 31.90 -36.55 -9.33
C MET A 14 30.61 -35.84 -9.74
N ALA A 15 30.69 -34.95 -10.73
CA ALA A 15 29.54 -34.36 -11.39
C ALA A 15 28.62 -35.47 -11.94
N ALA A 16 27.30 -35.26 -11.88
CA ALA A 16 26.29 -36.27 -12.21
C ALA A 16 26.32 -36.70 -13.70
N ASP A 17 27.02 -35.93 -14.52
CA ASP A 17 27.13 -36.02 -15.98
C ASP A 17 28.16 -37.07 -16.44
N GLU A 18 28.86 -37.75 -15.53
CA GLU A 18 29.74 -38.90 -15.84
C GLU A 18 29.28 -40.26 -15.25
N ALA A 19 28.09 -40.38 -14.64
CA ALA A 19 27.66 -41.64 -14.01
C ALA A 19 26.50 -42.35 -14.76
N PRO A 20 26.75 -43.34 -15.64
CA PRO A 20 25.69 -44.06 -16.35
C PRO A 20 25.03 -45.18 -15.50
N LEU A 21 24.88 -45.04 -14.16
CA LEU A 21 24.61 -46.22 -13.30
C LEU A 21 23.59 -46.05 -12.16
N ALA A 22 22.93 -44.90 -11.97
CA ALA A 22 22.19 -44.65 -10.73
C ALA A 22 20.74 -45.23 -10.62
N SER A 23 20.12 -45.75 -11.68
CA SER A 23 18.70 -46.17 -11.64
C SER A 23 18.43 -47.69 -11.66
N SER A 24 19.43 -48.55 -11.83
CA SER A 24 19.21 -50.00 -12.06
C SER A 24 19.72 -50.95 -10.97
N TYR A 25 20.47 -50.48 -9.96
CA TYR A 25 21.03 -51.36 -8.93
C TYR A 25 20.15 -51.43 -7.67
N GLN A 26 19.25 -52.41 -7.59
CA GLN A 26 18.61 -52.78 -6.34
C GLN A 26 19.52 -53.71 -5.52
N LEU A 27 20.09 -53.25 -4.41
CA LEU A 27 20.75 -54.15 -3.44
C LEU A 27 19.67 -54.98 -2.71
N ASN A 28 19.12 -56.00 -3.38
CA ASN A 28 18.22 -57.00 -2.80
C ASN A 28 18.83 -58.38 -3.03
N GLY A 29 19.00 -59.15 -1.95
CA GLY A 29 19.73 -60.41 -1.90
C GLY A 29 19.13 -61.58 -2.72
N THR A 30 18.23 -61.32 -3.65
CA THR A 30 17.60 -62.36 -4.47
C THR A 30 17.41 -61.86 -5.91
N SER A 31 18.23 -62.44 -6.80
CA SER A 31 18.23 -62.36 -8.28
C SER A 31 18.77 -61.08 -8.93
N GLY A 32 19.89 -61.22 -9.65
CA GLY A 32 20.34 -60.30 -10.71
C GLY A 32 21.11 -59.04 -10.33
N ALA A 33 21.21 -58.67 -9.05
CA ALA A 33 21.79 -57.40 -8.63
C ALA A 33 23.24 -57.50 -8.09
N ALA A 34 23.97 -56.39 -8.17
CA ALA A 34 25.30 -56.24 -7.56
C ALA A 34 25.28 -56.64 -6.07
N GLN A 35 26.29 -57.41 -5.65
CA GLN A 35 26.41 -57.90 -4.28
C GLN A 35 27.49 -57.12 -3.54
N THR A 36 27.26 -56.86 -2.25
CA THR A 36 28.23 -56.21 -1.37
C THR A 36 28.18 -56.87 0.00
N ASN A 37 29.24 -56.70 0.80
CA ASN A 37 29.28 -57.24 2.15
C ASN A 37 28.40 -56.41 3.07
N TRP A 38 27.83 -57.04 4.08
CA TRP A 38 27.04 -56.37 5.10
C TRP A 38 27.70 -56.56 6.46
N ALA A 39 27.77 -55.50 7.24
CA ALA A 39 28.38 -55.53 8.56
C ALA A 39 27.49 -54.86 9.60
N THR A 40 27.56 -55.36 10.84
CA THR A 40 26.97 -54.72 12.01
C THR A 40 28.09 -54.15 12.88
N ILE A 41 27.85 -52.99 13.49
CA ILE A 41 28.77 -52.41 14.48
C ILE A 41 28.28 -52.84 15.86
N VAL A 42 29.19 -53.32 16.69
CA VAL A 42 28.92 -53.74 18.07
C VAL A 42 29.75 -52.85 18.99
N ALA A 43 29.13 -52.32 20.04
CA ALA A 43 29.82 -51.52 21.05
C ALA A 43 30.90 -52.38 21.73
N ALA A 44 32.12 -51.84 21.89
CA ALA A 44 33.19 -52.52 22.61
C ALA A 44 32.90 -52.61 24.12
N ASP A 45 32.26 -51.57 24.69
CA ASP A 45 31.89 -51.49 26.09
C ASP A 45 30.35 -51.40 26.26
N PRO A 46 29.73 -52.20 27.16
CA PRO A 46 28.33 -52.05 27.51
C PRO A 46 28.10 -50.71 28.22
N GLY A 47 27.48 -49.76 27.54
CA GLY A 47 27.15 -48.43 28.10
C GLY A 47 27.62 -47.25 27.25
N THR A 48 28.54 -47.46 26.31
CA THR A 48 29.00 -46.42 25.38
C THR A 48 28.67 -46.84 23.95
N PRO A 49 27.47 -46.49 23.44
CA PRO A 49 27.11 -46.85 22.08
C PRO A 49 28.06 -46.16 21.09
N PRO A 50 28.55 -46.86 20.05
CA PRO A 50 29.39 -46.23 19.03
C PRO A 50 28.62 -45.11 18.36
N LEU A 51 29.27 -44.00 18.04
CA LEU A 51 28.61 -42.89 17.38
C LEU A 51 28.71 -43.02 15.86
N TYR A 52 27.59 -42.88 15.17
CA TYR A 52 27.51 -42.73 13.73
C TYR A 52 27.53 -41.24 13.37
N CYS A 53 28.53 -40.86 12.58
CA CYS A 53 28.63 -39.54 11.98
C CYS A 53 28.56 -39.70 10.45
N SER A 54 27.53 -39.15 9.81
CA SER A 54 27.39 -39.16 8.35
C SER A 54 28.03 -37.96 7.65
N GLN A 55 28.65 -37.04 8.39
CA GLN A 55 29.27 -35.86 7.82
C GLN A 55 30.44 -36.26 6.91
N PRO A 56 30.49 -35.78 5.65
CA PRO A 56 31.64 -36.00 4.80
C PRO A 56 32.88 -35.39 5.45
N ALA A 57 34.02 -36.09 5.43
CA ALA A 57 35.27 -35.55 5.99
C ALA A 57 35.72 -34.22 5.35
N LYS A 58 35.18 -33.88 4.17
CA LYS A 58 35.42 -32.61 3.43
C LYS A 58 34.32 -31.55 3.67
N ALA A 59 33.39 -31.79 4.59
CA ALA A 59 32.22 -30.96 4.84
C ALA A 59 31.76 -31.04 6.32
N PRO A 60 32.65 -30.82 7.32
CA PRO A 60 32.25 -30.83 8.72
C PRO A 60 31.42 -29.60 9.09
N LEU A 61 30.59 -29.70 10.13
CA LEU A 61 30.08 -28.49 10.79
C LEU A 61 31.21 -27.80 11.55
N PHE A 62 31.03 -26.53 11.87
CA PHE A 62 32.04 -25.72 12.58
C PHE A 62 31.43 -25.01 13.79
N VAL A 63 32.09 -25.08 14.95
CA VAL A 63 31.64 -24.45 16.21
C VAL A 63 32.71 -23.55 16.82
N ALA A 64 32.26 -22.55 17.59
CA ALA A 64 33.16 -21.68 18.34
C ALA A 64 33.57 -22.30 19.69
N GLY A 65 34.70 -21.85 20.26
CA GLY A 65 35.12 -22.20 21.63
C GLY A 65 35.74 -23.60 21.83
N GLN A 66 35.91 -24.38 20.75
CA GLN A 66 36.63 -25.66 20.78
C GLN A 66 38.09 -25.50 20.30
N PRO A 67 39.03 -26.37 20.72
CA PRO A 67 40.43 -26.29 20.32
C PRO A 67 40.57 -26.41 18.80
N SER A 68 41.07 -25.36 18.15
CA SER A 68 41.31 -25.32 16.71
C SER A 68 42.82 -25.40 16.41
N PRO A 69 43.27 -26.02 15.29
CA PRO A 69 44.68 -26.12 14.94
C PRO A 69 45.37 -24.79 14.59
N GLY A 70 44.69 -23.64 14.69
CA GLY A 70 45.24 -22.33 14.35
C GLY A 70 44.52 -21.17 15.05
N PRO A 71 45.08 -19.94 15.00
CA PRO A 71 44.51 -18.80 15.69
C PRO A 71 43.20 -18.35 15.03
N ALA A 72 42.13 -18.26 15.81
CA ALA A 72 40.81 -17.71 15.47
C ALA A 72 39.98 -18.44 14.38
N LEU A 73 40.14 -19.75 14.20
CA LEU A 73 39.28 -20.56 13.31
C LEU A 73 38.26 -21.38 14.12
N LEU A 74 37.00 -21.41 13.68
CA LEU A 74 35.99 -22.35 14.18
C LEU A 74 36.52 -23.79 14.09
N ALA A 75 36.25 -24.61 15.11
CA ALA A 75 36.71 -25.99 15.13
C ALA A 75 35.69 -26.92 14.45
N PRO A 76 36.12 -28.00 13.77
CA PRO A 76 35.21 -29.01 13.27
C PRO A 76 34.34 -29.61 14.38
N PHE A 77 33.04 -29.70 14.13
CA PHE A 77 32.04 -30.26 15.01
C PHE A 77 31.38 -31.46 14.34
N GLN A 78 31.46 -32.62 14.99
CA GLN A 78 30.87 -33.87 14.51
C GLN A 78 29.81 -34.32 15.52
N PRO A 79 28.54 -33.91 15.35
CA PRO A 79 27.46 -34.47 16.12
C PRO A 79 27.26 -35.92 15.67
N GLY A 80 27.30 -36.82 16.64
CA GLY A 80 27.26 -38.26 16.40
C GLY A 80 25.98 -38.87 16.96
N ARG A 81 25.31 -39.71 16.17
CA ARG A 81 24.15 -40.48 16.65
C ARG A 81 24.61 -41.75 17.35
N PRO A 82 24.07 -42.11 18.52
CA PRO A 82 24.24 -43.45 19.06
C PRO A 82 23.83 -44.50 18.03
N TRP A 83 24.74 -45.40 17.65
CA TRP A 83 24.43 -46.57 16.84
C TRP A 83 23.39 -47.41 17.56
N PRO A 84 22.38 -47.97 16.87
CA PRO A 84 21.35 -48.77 17.50
C PRO A 84 21.96 -49.88 18.35
N SER A 85 21.56 -49.95 19.62
CA SER A 85 22.07 -50.94 20.58
C SER A 85 21.49 -52.35 20.40
N GLU A 86 20.48 -52.51 19.53
CA GLU A 86 19.88 -53.80 19.19
C GLU A 86 20.75 -54.53 18.15
N PRO A 87 21.16 -55.80 18.39
CA PRO A 87 21.90 -56.59 17.42
C PRO A 87 20.99 -56.95 16.23
N GLY A 88 21.05 -56.15 15.16
CA GLY A 88 20.24 -56.39 13.96
C GLY A 88 20.45 -55.42 12.80
N LEU A 89 20.98 -54.22 13.03
CA LEU A 89 21.26 -53.28 11.94
C LEU A 89 22.55 -53.65 11.20
N ALA A 90 22.41 -54.43 10.12
CA ALA A 90 23.48 -54.62 9.15
C ALA A 90 23.43 -53.49 8.10
N VAL A 91 24.59 -52.94 7.76
CA VAL A 91 24.75 -51.94 6.71
C VAL A 91 25.69 -52.43 5.61
N PRO A 92 25.49 -52.03 4.34
CA PRO A 92 26.36 -52.43 3.24
C PRO A 92 27.73 -51.75 3.38
N LEU A 93 28.80 -52.54 3.23
CA LEU A 93 30.20 -52.12 3.18
C LEU A 93 30.83 -52.59 1.88
N LEU A 94 31.55 -51.68 1.21
CA LEU A 94 32.38 -52.06 0.08
C LEU A 94 33.62 -52.83 0.57
N PRO A 95 33.96 -54.01 0.02
CA PRO A 95 35.19 -54.70 0.36
C PRO A 95 36.39 -53.95 -0.25
N TYR A 96 36.98 -53.04 0.52
CA TYR A 96 38.21 -52.35 0.11
C TYR A 96 39.44 -53.27 0.11
N ALA A 97 39.37 -54.38 0.84
CA ALA A 97 40.45 -55.37 0.90
C ALA A 97 40.55 -56.14 -0.43
N GLY A 98 41.71 -56.04 -1.09
CA GLY A 98 41.99 -56.74 -2.35
C GLY A 98 41.82 -55.91 -3.63
N VAL A 99 41.36 -54.66 -3.53
CA VAL A 99 41.32 -53.73 -4.68
C VAL A 99 42.72 -53.21 -4.96
N ALA A 100 43.33 -53.69 -6.05
CA ALA A 100 44.62 -53.20 -6.54
C ALA A 100 44.41 -51.97 -7.45
N LEU A 101 44.80 -50.79 -6.97
CA LEU A 101 44.79 -49.55 -7.77
C LEU A 101 45.90 -49.62 -8.82
N GLY A 102 45.54 -49.81 -10.08
CA GLY A 102 46.48 -49.88 -11.20
C GLY A 102 46.90 -48.51 -11.70
N THR A 103 48.20 -48.32 -11.93
CA THR A 103 48.73 -47.17 -12.68
C THR A 103 49.41 -47.60 -13.99
N GLY A 104 48.89 -48.64 -14.68
CA GLY A 104 49.50 -49.17 -15.90
C GLY A 104 48.51 -49.72 -16.94
N PRO A 105 48.85 -49.66 -18.25
CA PRO A 105 47.94 -49.93 -19.36
C PRO A 105 47.67 -51.42 -19.69
N SER A 106 47.85 -52.35 -18.74
CA SER A 106 47.81 -53.80 -19.04
C SER A 106 47.23 -54.66 -17.91
N ALA A 107 46.11 -54.26 -17.32
CA ALA A 107 45.35 -55.11 -16.40
C ALA A 107 43.83 -54.96 -16.66
N PRO A 108 43.16 -55.92 -17.31
CA PRO A 108 41.75 -55.81 -17.71
C PRO A 108 40.72 -56.01 -16.56
N THR A 109 41.15 -56.07 -15.29
CA THR A 109 40.29 -56.26 -14.11
C THR A 109 40.68 -55.37 -12.93
N GLN A 110 40.95 -54.08 -13.17
CA GLN A 110 41.23 -53.13 -12.09
C GLN A 110 40.22 -51.98 -12.10
N ILE A 111 39.53 -51.78 -10.96
CA ILE A 111 38.67 -50.63 -10.69
C ILE A 111 39.59 -49.48 -10.26
N ASP A 112 39.54 -48.34 -10.95
CA ASP A 112 40.32 -47.16 -10.56
C ASP A 112 39.73 -46.47 -9.30
N ALA A 113 40.51 -45.60 -8.68
CA ALA A 113 40.12 -44.93 -7.44
C ALA A 113 38.90 -43.99 -7.60
N GLY A 114 38.70 -43.42 -8.79
CA GLY A 114 37.56 -42.55 -9.12
C GLY A 114 36.28 -43.38 -9.24
N THR A 115 36.32 -44.50 -9.94
CA THR A 115 35.20 -45.44 -10.05
C THR A 115 34.81 -46.02 -8.69
N LEU A 116 35.79 -46.37 -7.85
CA LEU A 116 35.53 -46.85 -6.48
C LEU A 116 34.86 -45.78 -5.61
N ALA A 117 35.33 -44.53 -5.69
CA ALA A 117 34.74 -43.39 -4.99
C ALA A 117 33.33 -43.07 -5.51
N ALA A 118 33.10 -43.22 -6.82
CA ALA A 118 31.79 -43.05 -7.44
C ALA A 118 30.80 -44.11 -6.93
N ILE A 119 31.19 -45.39 -6.84
CA ILE A 119 30.34 -46.45 -6.28
C ILE A 119 30.02 -46.20 -4.79
N GLU A 120 31.02 -45.82 -3.99
CA GLU A 120 30.79 -45.52 -2.57
C GLU A 120 29.88 -44.29 -2.40
N GLY A 121 30.08 -43.25 -3.21
CA GLY A 121 29.35 -41.99 -3.13
C GLY A 121 27.92 -42.05 -3.69
N SER A 122 27.70 -42.80 -4.77
CA SER A 122 26.42 -42.86 -5.50
C SER A 122 25.52 -44.05 -5.12
N VAL A 123 26.10 -45.16 -4.65
CA VAL A 123 25.33 -46.40 -4.35
C VAL A 123 25.40 -46.76 -2.87
N ILE A 124 26.60 -46.98 -2.33
CA ILE A 124 26.75 -47.57 -1.00
C ILE A 124 26.40 -46.58 0.12
N SER A 125 26.92 -45.35 0.07
CA SER A 125 26.68 -44.35 1.12
C SER A 125 25.22 -43.92 1.22
N PRO A 126 24.49 -43.63 0.11
CA PRO A 126 23.06 -43.31 0.19
C PRO A 126 22.22 -44.46 0.76
N TYR A 127 22.50 -45.71 0.35
CA TYR A 127 21.78 -46.89 0.83
C TYR A 127 22.06 -47.15 2.32
N ARG A 128 23.33 -47.03 2.74
CA ARG A 128 23.76 -47.12 4.15
C ARG A 128 23.07 -46.06 5.01
N ARG A 129 23.04 -44.81 4.56
CA ARG A 129 22.33 -43.71 5.24
C ARG A 129 20.84 -44.03 5.42
N ARG A 130 20.17 -44.48 4.36
CA ARG A 130 18.74 -44.84 4.41
C ARG A 130 18.43 -45.90 5.46
N LEU A 131 19.25 -46.94 5.57
CA LEU A 131 19.07 -48.00 6.56
C LEU A 131 19.29 -47.50 8.00
N ILE A 132 20.31 -46.68 8.21
CA ILE A 132 20.61 -46.11 9.53
C ILE A 132 19.50 -45.15 9.96
N SER A 133 19.00 -44.32 9.04
CA SER A 133 17.84 -43.45 9.28
C SER A 133 16.57 -44.26 9.58
N ALA A 134 16.30 -45.34 8.85
CA ALA A 134 15.09 -46.16 9.04
C ALA A 134 15.12 -47.03 10.32
N ALA A 135 16.30 -47.43 10.77
CA ALA A 135 16.48 -48.19 12.02
C ALA A 135 16.40 -47.31 13.28
N SER A 136 16.31 -45.99 13.10
CA SER A 136 16.02 -45.04 14.18
C SER A 136 14.50 -45.05 14.42
N ASP A 137 14.04 -45.83 15.40
CA ASP A 137 12.62 -46.10 15.66
C ASP A 137 11.79 -44.81 15.92
N PRO A 138 10.77 -44.49 15.09
CA PRO A 138 9.90 -43.33 15.30
C PRO A 138 9.00 -43.48 16.54
N SER A 139 8.81 -44.68 17.08
CA SER A 139 7.93 -44.92 18.24
C SER A 139 8.55 -44.60 19.61
N ARG A 140 9.85 -44.24 19.65
CA ARG A 140 10.51 -43.62 20.82
C ARG A 140 10.59 -42.09 20.74
N GLN A 141 9.92 -41.45 19.78
CA GLN A 141 9.61 -40.03 19.83
C GLN A 141 8.46 -39.75 20.83
N ALA A 142 8.67 -40.05 22.12
CA ALA A 142 8.40 -38.96 23.04
C ALA A 142 9.38 -37.87 22.61
N ALA A 143 8.87 -36.70 22.22
CA ALA A 143 9.72 -35.54 22.00
C ALA A 143 10.81 -35.55 23.08
N PRO A 144 12.10 -35.40 22.75
CA PRO A 144 13.07 -35.16 23.79
C PRO A 144 12.61 -33.91 24.54
N GLN A 145 11.93 -34.12 25.67
CA GLN A 145 11.82 -33.17 26.76
C GLN A 145 13.15 -33.12 27.53
N SER A 146 14.25 -33.57 26.94
CA SER A 146 15.57 -33.13 27.35
C SER A 146 15.84 -31.78 26.70
N SER A 147 16.01 -30.79 27.56
CA SER A 147 16.65 -29.50 27.35
C SER A 147 18.08 -29.63 26.79
N ASP A 148 18.28 -30.39 25.72
CA ASP A 148 19.57 -30.55 25.11
C ASP A 148 19.85 -29.26 24.33
N ALA A 149 20.76 -28.46 24.84
CA ALA A 149 21.07 -27.15 24.28
C ALA A 149 21.62 -27.35 22.86
N ALA A 150 20.84 -26.95 21.85
CA ALA A 150 21.29 -26.98 20.47
C ALA A 150 22.55 -26.10 20.35
N THR A 151 23.60 -26.66 19.76
CA THR A 151 24.90 -26.01 19.64
C THR A 151 24.92 -25.13 18.39
N PRO A 152 25.10 -23.80 18.52
CA PRO A 152 25.27 -22.93 17.36
C PRO A 152 26.47 -23.37 16.54
N SER A 153 26.24 -23.67 15.27
CA SER A 153 27.20 -24.27 14.35
C SER A 153 27.08 -23.64 12.96
N ALA A 154 28.16 -23.67 12.17
CA ALA A 154 28.18 -23.20 10.80
C ALA A 154 28.36 -24.39 9.85
N THR A 155 27.60 -24.42 8.76
CA THR A 155 27.78 -25.41 7.70
C THR A 155 29.06 -25.12 6.88
N PRO A 156 29.57 -26.09 6.10
CA PRO A 156 30.64 -25.84 5.13
C PRO A 156 30.34 -24.72 4.15
N ALA A 157 29.05 -24.52 3.86
CA ALA A 157 28.51 -23.46 3.03
C ALA A 157 28.42 -22.09 3.75
N GLY A 158 28.79 -22.00 5.03
CA GLY A 158 28.74 -20.76 5.81
C GLY A 158 27.34 -20.38 6.32
N VAL A 159 26.38 -21.31 6.30
CA VAL A 159 25.03 -21.10 6.83
C VAL A 159 25.01 -21.42 8.33
N ILE A 160 24.31 -20.63 9.13
CA ILE A 160 24.18 -20.85 10.57
C ILE A 160 23.09 -21.89 10.84
N VAL A 161 23.40 -22.88 11.67
CA VAL A 161 22.49 -23.93 12.11
C VAL A 161 22.66 -24.16 13.60
N HIS A 162 21.58 -24.50 14.31
CA HIS A 162 21.68 -24.96 15.69
C HIS A 162 21.60 -26.48 15.70
N ALA A 163 22.75 -27.15 15.82
CA ALA A 163 22.82 -28.60 15.74
C ALA A 163 22.56 -29.25 17.11
N ARG A 164 21.71 -30.27 17.15
CA ARG A 164 21.49 -31.09 18.34
C ARG A 164 22.57 -32.16 18.48
N SER A 165 22.66 -32.75 19.67
CA SER A 165 23.61 -33.83 19.98
C SER A 165 23.46 -35.05 19.07
N ASP A 166 22.24 -35.32 18.59
CA ASP A 166 21.90 -36.39 17.65
C ASP A 166 22.19 -36.03 16.17
N GLY A 167 22.81 -34.88 15.90
CA GLY A 167 23.14 -34.43 14.54
C GLY A 167 21.95 -33.95 13.72
N SER A 168 20.74 -33.90 14.28
CA SER A 168 19.63 -33.17 13.70
C SER A 168 19.81 -31.66 13.87
N TYR A 169 19.15 -30.86 13.03
CA TYR A 169 19.13 -29.41 13.20
C TYR A 169 17.88 -28.99 13.98
N ALA A 170 18.08 -28.14 14.98
CA ALA A 170 17.00 -27.42 15.66
C ALA A 170 16.47 -26.29 14.80
N ASP A 171 17.34 -25.59 14.09
CA ASP A 171 16.97 -24.63 13.06
C ASP A 171 18.12 -24.40 12.06
N ILE A 172 17.76 -23.82 10.92
CA ILE A 172 18.66 -23.27 9.90
C ILE A 172 18.29 -21.79 9.75
N LEU A 173 19.22 -20.89 10.06
CA LEU A 173 18.99 -19.44 10.01
C LEU A 173 19.53 -18.86 8.70
N LEU A 174 18.65 -18.30 7.88
CA LEU A 174 19.02 -17.67 6.60
C LEU A 174 19.16 -16.15 6.74
N ALA A 175 18.20 -15.51 7.39
CA ALA A 175 18.24 -14.09 7.68
C ALA A 175 17.51 -13.75 8.98
N GLN A 176 17.92 -12.66 9.62
CA GLN A 176 17.25 -12.10 10.78
C GLN A 176 17.09 -10.59 10.60
N SER A 177 15.88 -10.09 10.79
CA SER A 177 15.54 -8.67 10.74
C SER A 177 14.76 -8.28 12.01
N ARG A 178 14.41 -7.01 12.13
CA ARG A 178 13.60 -6.51 13.24
C ARG A 178 12.49 -5.61 12.71
N ASN A 179 11.29 -5.77 13.23
CA ASN A 179 10.20 -4.86 12.93
C ASN A 179 10.38 -3.52 13.67
N ALA A 180 9.49 -2.55 13.41
CA ALA A 180 9.53 -1.23 14.06
C ALA A 180 9.42 -1.29 15.60
N ALA A 181 8.78 -2.33 16.14
CA ALA A 181 8.69 -2.57 17.59
C ALA A 181 9.95 -3.25 18.17
N GLY A 182 10.95 -3.55 17.34
CA GLY A 182 12.19 -4.21 17.74
C GLY A 182 12.08 -5.73 17.90
N GLN A 183 10.93 -6.34 17.60
CA GLN A 183 10.76 -7.80 17.62
C GLN A 183 11.54 -8.44 16.47
N ALA A 184 12.13 -9.61 16.72
CA ALA A 184 12.88 -10.34 15.70
C ALA A 184 11.91 -10.95 14.67
N VAL A 185 12.26 -10.81 13.39
CA VAL A 185 11.57 -11.44 12.26
C VAL A 185 12.60 -12.26 11.52
N MET A 186 12.30 -13.53 11.28
CA MET A 186 13.27 -14.52 10.83
C MET A 186 12.86 -15.11 9.49
N LEU A 187 13.88 -15.30 8.64
CA LEU A 187 13.82 -16.17 7.47
C LEU A 187 14.69 -17.39 7.76
N GLY A 188 14.10 -18.57 7.74
CA GLY A 188 14.82 -19.79 8.03
C GLY A 188 13.89 -20.97 8.26
N PHE A 189 14.41 -22.04 8.81
CA PHE A 189 13.68 -23.29 9.02
C PHE A 189 13.78 -23.72 10.47
N GLY A 190 12.65 -23.93 11.13
CA GLY A 190 12.58 -24.54 12.45
C GLY A 190 12.35 -26.04 12.34
N SER A 191 13.09 -26.85 13.11
CA SER A 191 13.07 -28.31 13.08
C SER A 191 12.99 -28.88 11.65
N PRO A 192 13.93 -28.49 10.75
CA PRO A 192 13.86 -28.79 9.32
C PRO A 192 13.75 -30.28 9.02
N ALA A 193 13.01 -30.63 7.97
CA ALA A 193 12.90 -32.00 7.49
C ALA A 193 14.27 -32.59 7.06
N ASP A 194 14.40 -33.92 7.10
CA ASP A 194 15.64 -34.63 6.76
C ASP A 194 16.18 -34.25 5.37
N ALA A 195 15.29 -34.08 4.38
CA ALA A 195 15.67 -33.67 3.03
C ALA A 195 16.39 -32.31 3.03
N LEU A 196 15.92 -31.38 3.85
CA LEU A 196 16.51 -30.05 3.96
C LEU A 196 17.84 -30.11 4.71
N GLN A 197 17.90 -30.84 5.83
CA GLN A 197 19.16 -31.07 6.55
C GLN A 197 20.24 -31.65 5.63
N GLN A 198 19.88 -32.63 4.78
CA GLN A 198 20.79 -33.22 3.81
C GLN A 198 21.30 -32.22 2.77
N ALA A 199 20.43 -31.33 2.26
CA ALA A 199 20.83 -30.30 1.30
C ALA A 199 21.92 -29.38 1.90
N PHE A 200 21.78 -28.97 3.16
CA PHE A 200 22.71 -28.06 3.83
C PHE A 200 24.01 -28.72 4.35
N GLN A 201 24.15 -30.04 4.25
CA GLN A 201 25.39 -30.77 4.60
C GLN A 201 26.41 -30.81 3.44
N GLY A 202 26.04 -30.35 2.25
CA GLY A 202 26.93 -30.29 1.09
C GLY A 202 27.98 -29.18 1.19
N ASN A 203 29.08 -29.32 0.44
CA ASN A 203 30.15 -28.31 0.33
C ASN A 203 30.06 -27.42 -0.93
N SER A 204 29.01 -27.59 -1.74
CA SER A 204 28.74 -26.82 -2.95
C SER A 204 27.23 -26.66 -3.12
N LEU A 205 26.62 -25.85 -2.25
CA LEU A 205 25.17 -25.68 -2.17
C LEU A 205 24.69 -24.68 -3.25
N PHE A 206 23.77 -25.13 -4.09
CA PHE A 206 22.95 -24.27 -4.94
C PHE A 206 21.53 -24.82 -4.94
N LEU A 207 20.72 -24.35 -4.00
CA LEU A 207 19.37 -24.84 -3.78
C LEU A 207 18.37 -23.89 -4.43
N VAL A 208 17.53 -24.43 -5.32
CA VAL A 208 16.38 -23.74 -5.91
C VAL A 208 15.13 -24.35 -5.31
N VAL A 209 14.27 -23.52 -4.73
CA VAL A 209 13.05 -23.93 -4.01
C VAL A 209 11.83 -23.27 -4.64
N ALA A 210 10.99 -24.09 -5.28
CA ALA A 210 9.77 -23.70 -5.97
C ALA A 210 8.51 -24.43 -5.44
N ASN A 211 8.67 -25.33 -4.47
CA ASN A 211 7.56 -25.98 -3.76
C ASN A 211 7.77 -25.97 -2.25
N ARG A 212 6.69 -26.25 -1.51
CA ARG A 212 6.65 -26.21 -0.04
C ARG A 212 6.67 -27.57 0.67
N GLU A 213 6.74 -28.68 -0.07
CA GLU A 213 6.53 -30.03 0.49
C GLU A 213 7.49 -30.35 1.64
N ASN A 214 8.74 -29.89 1.55
CA ASN A 214 9.80 -30.18 2.50
C ASN A 214 10.21 -28.99 3.38
N LEU A 215 9.43 -27.89 3.38
CA LEU A 215 9.76 -26.67 4.14
C LEU A 215 9.13 -26.65 5.54
N GLY A 216 8.08 -27.45 5.76
CA GLY A 216 7.29 -27.43 6.98
C GLY A 216 6.13 -26.44 6.93
N THR A 217 5.50 -26.19 8.08
CA THR A 217 4.38 -25.24 8.18
C THR A 217 4.92 -23.82 8.00
N ILE A 218 4.38 -23.08 7.03
CA ILE A 218 4.73 -21.66 6.82
C ILE A 218 4.33 -20.86 8.05
N VAL A 219 5.26 -20.03 8.54
CA VAL A 219 5.02 -19.07 9.63
C VAL A 219 5.23 -17.66 9.09
N ASP A 220 4.13 -17.05 8.66
CA ASP A 220 4.08 -15.69 8.12
C ASP A 220 4.46 -14.63 9.16
N TYR A 221 4.63 -13.38 8.72
CA TYR A 221 4.97 -12.26 9.59
C TYR A 221 4.00 -12.09 10.76
N ALA A 222 2.69 -12.19 10.50
CA ALA A 222 1.66 -12.01 11.52
C ALA A 222 1.76 -13.08 12.62
N GLN A 223 2.01 -14.34 12.25
CA GLN A 223 2.23 -15.44 13.17
C GLN A 223 3.53 -15.30 13.96
N GLN A 224 4.61 -14.84 13.32
CA GLN A 224 5.89 -14.61 14.00
C GLN A 224 5.76 -13.55 15.10
N ILE A 225 5.11 -12.42 14.82
CA ILE A 225 4.96 -11.33 15.81
C ILE A 225 3.92 -11.65 16.89
N ALA A 226 2.98 -12.56 16.62
CA ALA A 226 2.03 -13.09 17.60
C ALA A 226 2.64 -14.15 18.54
N GLY A 227 3.89 -14.57 18.31
CA GLY A 227 4.59 -15.59 19.11
C GLY A 227 4.24 -17.04 18.75
N GLY A 228 3.62 -17.26 17.59
CA GLY A 228 3.07 -18.54 17.16
C GLY A 228 4.02 -19.41 16.34
N VAL A 229 5.21 -19.76 16.86
CA VAL A 229 6.05 -20.81 16.24
C VAL A 229 5.81 -22.12 17.01
N PRO A 230 5.12 -23.13 16.43
CA PRO A 230 4.97 -24.42 17.08
C PRO A 230 6.34 -25.06 17.36
N GLY A 231 6.65 -25.30 18.64
CA GLY A 231 7.86 -26.02 19.01
C GLY A 231 7.76 -27.51 18.66
N GLY A 232 8.77 -28.06 17.99
CA GLY A 232 8.93 -29.51 17.79
C GLY A 232 8.41 -30.07 16.45
N SER A 233 7.77 -29.27 15.61
CA SER A 233 7.38 -29.63 14.24
C SER A 233 8.15 -28.81 13.20
N PRO A 234 8.35 -29.31 11.97
CA PRO A 234 8.95 -28.53 10.90
C PRO A 234 8.17 -27.24 10.60
N THR A 235 8.86 -26.11 10.63
CA THR A 235 8.30 -24.78 10.36
C THR A 235 9.20 -23.98 9.41
N PHE A 236 8.60 -23.06 8.67
CA PHE A 236 9.28 -22.13 7.78
C PHE A 236 8.86 -20.69 8.10
N PRO A 237 9.52 -20.03 9.06
CA PRO A 237 9.53 -18.56 9.15
C PRO A 237 9.99 -17.98 7.81
N ASN A 238 9.10 -17.29 7.10
CA ASN A 238 9.30 -16.94 5.69
C ASN A 238 9.42 -15.42 5.43
N ALA A 239 9.56 -14.60 6.47
CA ALA A 239 9.46 -13.14 6.37
C ALA A 239 10.79 -12.43 6.64
N VAL A 240 10.95 -11.25 6.03
CA VAL A 240 11.98 -10.25 6.39
C VAL A 240 11.37 -8.86 6.43
N THR A 241 12.00 -7.97 7.20
CA THR A 241 11.59 -6.56 7.30
C THR A 241 12.70 -5.59 6.92
N VAL A 242 12.31 -4.49 6.27
CA VAL A 242 13.18 -3.32 6.01
C VAL A 242 12.41 -2.06 6.37
N GLY A 243 12.68 -1.51 7.56
CA GLY A 243 11.80 -0.49 8.14
C GLY A 243 10.42 -1.08 8.40
N ASP A 244 9.38 -0.45 7.85
CA ASP A 244 8.00 -0.91 7.95
C ASP A 244 7.56 -1.79 6.76
N TRP A 245 8.44 -2.03 5.79
CA TRP A 245 8.17 -2.96 4.71
C TRP A 245 8.34 -4.39 5.17
N VAL A 246 7.38 -5.24 4.84
CA VAL A 246 7.43 -6.69 5.09
C VAL A 246 7.38 -7.43 3.77
N MET A 247 8.35 -8.31 3.56
CA MET A 247 8.43 -9.17 2.39
C MET A 247 8.44 -10.63 2.82
N GLU A 248 7.73 -11.48 2.08
CA GLU A 248 7.53 -12.89 2.43
C GLU A 248 7.89 -13.82 1.26
N ALA A 249 8.52 -14.94 1.60
CA ALA A 249 8.81 -16.04 0.69
C ALA A 249 7.64 -17.02 0.70
N ASP A 250 6.53 -16.69 0.03
CA ASP A 250 5.35 -17.55 -0.06
C ASP A 250 5.51 -18.68 -1.09
N ILE A 251 6.54 -19.49 -0.90
CA ILE A 251 6.93 -20.55 -1.82
C ILE A 251 5.77 -21.54 -2.01
N GLY A 252 5.43 -21.84 -3.27
CA GLY A 252 4.36 -22.80 -3.60
C GLY A 252 2.95 -22.28 -3.29
N SER A 253 2.79 -20.96 -3.12
CA SER A 253 1.50 -20.29 -3.20
C SER A 253 1.18 -19.99 -4.68
N ASN A 254 0.01 -20.42 -5.14
CA ASN A 254 -0.54 -20.10 -6.48
C ASN A 254 0.39 -20.27 -7.71
N PRO A 255 1.19 -21.34 -7.86
CA PRO A 255 1.97 -21.54 -9.07
C PRO A 255 1.04 -21.86 -10.25
N ALA A 256 0.96 -20.91 -11.19
CA ALA A 256 0.42 -21.17 -12.52
C ALA A 256 1.58 -21.47 -13.48
N TYR A 257 1.32 -22.28 -14.49
CA TYR A 257 2.35 -22.65 -15.46
C TYR A 257 2.91 -21.39 -16.15
N GLY A 258 4.22 -21.15 -15.98
CA GLY A 258 4.90 -19.98 -16.53
C GLY A 258 4.76 -18.68 -15.72
N ASP A 259 3.98 -18.67 -14.64
CA ASP A 259 3.85 -17.57 -13.67
C ASP A 259 4.30 -18.07 -12.29
N TYR A 260 5.60 -18.38 -12.19
CA TYR A 260 6.20 -18.80 -10.92
C TYR A 260 6.45 -17.58 -10.04
N ARG A 261 6.15 -17.71 -8.75
CA ARG A 261 6.27 -16.65 -7.76
C ARG A 261 6.95 -17.16 -6.50
N SER A 262 7.57 -16.25 -5.76
CA SER A 262 8.27 -16.53 -4.51
C SER A 262 9.26 -17.69 -4.64
N VAL A 263 10.07 -17.73 -5.71
CA VAL A 263 11.10 -18.76 -5.89
C VAL A 263 12.33 -18.39 -5.08
N MET A 264 12.73 -19.25 -4.16
CA MET A 264 13.90 -19.02 -3.30
C MET A 264 15.14 -19.72 -3.84
N ILE A 265 16.27 -19.00 -3.82
CA ILE A 265 17.58 -19.47 -4.23
C ILE A 265 18.56 -19.30 -3.07
N ILE A 266 19.28 -20.37 -2.72
CA ILE A 266 20.37 -20.33 -1.76
C ILE A 266 21.65 -20.75 -2.48
N LYS A 267 22.57 -19.79 -2.65
CA LYS A 267 23.84 -19.98 -3.35
C LYS A 267 25.01 -19.86 -2.37
N ALA A 268 25.72 -20.97 -2.16
CA ALA A 268 26.95 -21.02 -1.40
C ALA A 268 28.04 -21.80 -2.16
N ARG A 269 28.20 -21.48 -3.44
CA ARG A 269 29.23 -22.01 -4.33
C ARG A 269 29.69 -20.94 -5.33
N PRO A 270 30.91 -21.04 -5.88
CA PRO A 270 31.33 -20.26 -7.04
C PRO A 270 30.48 -20.54 -8.29
N GLY A 271 30.53 -19.63 -9.25
CA GLY A 271 29.72 -19.63 -10.47
C GLY A 271 28.78 -18.42 -10.51
N LYS A 272 28.54 -17.84 -11.67
CA LYS A 272 27.59 -16.71 -11.80
C LYS A 272 26.16 -17.21 -11.59
N LEU A 273 25.30 -16.38 -10.96
CA LEU A 273 23.89 -16.73 -10.79
C LEU A 273 23.22 -17.00 -12.14
N VAL A 274 23.46 -16.13 -13.13
CA VAL A 274 22.88 -16.23 -14.48
C VAL A 274 23.19 -17.57 -15.17
N ASP A 275 24.37 -18.14 -14.92
CA ASP A 275 24.77 -19.43 -15.47
C ASP A 275 24.15 -20.59 -14.66
N LEU A 276 24.17 -20.49 -13.32
CA LEU A 276 23.69 -21.55 -12.43
C LEU A 276 22.16 -21.75 -12.49
N VAL A 277 21.38 -20.69 -12.75
CA VAL A 277 19.93 -20.84 -12.94
C VAL A 277 19.56 -21.55 -14.25
N ALA A 278 20.46 -21.59 -15.24
CA ALA A 278 20.26 -22.36 -16.47
C ALA A 278 20.73 -23.82 -16.35
N ALA A 279 21.64 -24.11 -15.41
CA ALA A 279 22.25 -25.42 -15.21
C ALA A 279 21.52 -26.26 -14.15
N THR A 280 20.41 -26.92 -14.53
CA THR A 280 19.58 -27.71 -13.60
C THR A 280 20.30 -28.89 -12.92
N ASP A 281 21.38 -29.38 -13.53
CA ASP A 281 22.31 -30.38 -12.98
C ASP A 281 23.12 -29.83 -11.79
N ALA A 282 23.34 -28.51 -11.73
CA ALA A 282 23.99 -27.84 -10.62
C ALA A 282 23.06 -27.66 -9.40
N TRP A 283 21.76 -27.92 -9.54
CA TRP A 283 20.76 -27.68 -8.50
C TRP A 283 20.75 -28.80 -7.46
N THR A 284 20.93 -28.43 -6.20
CA THR A 284 20.95 -29.34 -5.07
C THR A 284 19.57 -29.95 -4.87
N ALA A 285 19.45 -31.27 -5.03
CA ALA A 285 18.20 -32.03 -4.87
C ALA A 285 17.01 -31.43 -5.66
N ALA A 286 17.24 -31.08 -6.94
CA ALA A 286 16.27 -30.40 -7.81
C ALA A 286 14.86 -31.04 -7.82
N ALA A 287 14.78 -32.37 -7.93
CA ALA A 287 13.50 -33.10 -7.94
C ALA A 287 12.70 -32.94 -6.64
N THR A 288 13.36 -32.67 -5.51
CA THR A 288 12.73 -32.50 -4.21
C THR A 288 12.23 -31.07 -3.99
N PHE A 289 13.01 -30.06 -4.41
CA PHE A 289 12.76 -28.66 -4.04
C PHE A 289 12.34 -27.76 -5.20
N ALA A 290 12.84 -28.02 -6.41
CA ALA A 290 12.64 -27.15 -7.57
C ALA A 290 11.49 -27.61 -8.48
N ALA A 291 10.95 -28.82 -8.27
CA ALA A 291 9.75 -29.29 -8.95
C ALA A 291 8.53 -28.52 -8.42
N PRO A 292 7.82 -27.70 -9.21
CA PRO A 292 6.67 -26.94 -8.75
C PRO A 292 5.44 -27.85 -8.54
N SER A 293 4.55 -27.45 -7.63
CA SER A 293 3.27 -28.12 -7.36
C SER A 293 2.11 -27.29 -7.91
N ILE A 294 1.48 -27.67 -9.01
CA ILE A 294 0.33 -26.92 -9.56
C ILE A 294 -0.87 -27.03 -8.61
N LEU A 295 -1.61 -25.92 -8.42
CA LEU A 295 -2.84 -25.94 -7.64
C LEU A 295 -3.95 -26.69 -8.39
N GLN A 296 -4.64 -27.57 -7.68
CA GLN A 296 -5.88 -28.22 -8.09
C GLN A 296 -6.95 -27.87 -7.05
N ASP A 297 -7.99 -27.14 -7.46
CA ASP A 297 -9.07 -26.66 -6.56
C ASP A 297 -8.56 -25.89 -5.32
N GLY A 298 -7.49 -25.09 -5.49
CA GLY A 298 -6.87 -24.30 -4.41
C GLY A 298 -5.93 -25.09 -3.50
N VAL A 299 -5.73 -26.38 -3.75
CA VAL A 299 -4.81 -27.25 -3.00
C VAL A 299 -3.60 -27.61 -3.87
N PRO A 300 -2.36 -27.51 -3.37
CA PRO A 300 -1.19 -27.95 -4.13
C PRO A 300 -1.25 -29.44 -4.44
N GLY A 301 -1.12 -29.79 -5.72
CA GLY A 301 -0.86 -31.16 -6.15
C GLY A 301 0.57 -31.63 -5.80
N PRO A 302 0.91 -32.89 -6.08
CA PRO A 302 2.27 -33.38 -5.93
C PRO A 302 3.24 -32.57 -6.81
N PRO A 303 4.51 -32.36 -6.38
CA PRO A 303 5.52 -31.73 -7.23
C PRO A 303 5.68 -32.45 -8.57
N ASP A 304 5.85 -31.68 -9.64
CA ASP A 304 6.05 -32.19 -11.00
C ASP A 304 7.49 -31.96 -11.49
N PRO A 305 8.37 -32.98 -11.44
CA PRO A 305 9.75 -32.85 -11.90
C PRO A 305 9.89 -32.51 -13.38
N ALA A 306 8.86 -32.76 -14.21
CA ALA A 306 8.92 -32.39 -15.64
C ALA A 306 9.00 -30.87 -15.84
N GLN A 307 8.52 -30.09 -14.88
CA GLN A 307 8.50 -28.63 -14.94
C GLN A 307 9.78 -27.96 -14.42
N ILE A 308 10.78 -28.71 -13.97
CA ILE A 308 12.08 -28.16 -13.56
C ILE A 308 12.72 -27.36 -14.70
N ALA A 309 12.61 -27.84 -15.94
CA ALA A 309 13.08 -27.13 -17.13
C ALA A 309 12.34 -25.80 -17.33
N ASN A 310 11.03 -25.74 -17.05
CA ASN A 310 10.24 -24.51 -17.14
C ASN A 310 10.62 -23.51 -16.05
N VAL A 311 10.87 -23.97 -14.82
CA VAL A 311 11.37 -23.12 -13.74
C VAL A 311 12.75 -22.55 -14.09
N SER A 312 13.65 -23.38 -14.64
CA SER A 312 14.96 -22.92 -15.09
C SER A 312 14.85 -21.89 -16.21
N GLN A 313 14.00 -22.13 -17.21
CA GLN A 313 13.75 -21.17 -18.29
C GLN A 313 13.19 -19.84 -17.74
N TRP A 314 12.22 -19.90 -16.82
CA TRP A 314 11.66 -18.71 -16.18
C TRP A 314 12.72 -17.95 -15.38
N LEU A 315 13.53 -18.63 -14.56
CA LEU A 315 14.62 -18.01 -13.80
C LEU A 315 15.65 -17.36 -14.71
N SER A 316 16.04 -18.04 -15.80
CA SER A 316 16.95 -17.49 -16.79
C SER A 316 16.37 -16.24 -17.45
N ALA A 317 15.08 -16.23 -17.82
CA ALA A 317 14.43 -15.04 -18.37
C ALA A 317 14.41 -13.90 -17.34
N TYR A 318 13.92 -14.18 -16.13
CA TYR A 318 13.80 -13.23 -15.03
C TYR A 318 15.14 -12.54 -14.69
N VAL A 319 16.21 -13.32 -14.59
CA VAL A 319 17.55 -12.80 -14.32
C VAL A 319 18.10 -11.99 -15.49
N ASN A 320 17.91 -12.46 -16.73
CA ASN A 320 18.39 -11.75 -17.91
C ASN A 320 17.62 -10.45 -18.18
N ASP A 321 16.32 -10.41 -17.91
CA ASP A 321 15.50 -9.20 -18.05
C ASP A 321 16.02 -8.10 -17.11
N ALA A 322 16.33 -8.45 -15.86
CA ALA A 322 16.96 -7.53 -14.91
C ALA A 322 18.38 -7.10 -15.34
N ILE A 323 19.19 -8.01 -15.88
CA ILE A 323 20.54 -7.69 -16.40
C ILE A 323 20.48 -6.74 -17.60
N ASN A 324 19.49 -6.91 -18.48
CA ASN A 324 19.35 -6.14 -19.71
C ASN A 324 18.53 -4.85 -19.52
N SER A 325 17.93 -4.66 -18.33
CA SER A 325 17.19 -3.44 -18.01
C SER A 325 18.10 -2.21 -18.09
N THR A 326 17.55 -1.12 -18.63
CA THR A 326 18.22 0.19 -18.66
C THR A 326 17.91 1.04 -17.43
N ASP A 327 17.04 0.57 -16.54
CA ASP A 327 16.73 1.27 -15.29
C ASP A 327 17.79 0.94 -14.22
N ASP A 328 18.41 1.99 -13.69
CA ASP A 328 19.42 1.93 -12.63
C ASP A 328 18.94 1.21 -11.37
N LEU A 329 17.62 1.09 -11.14
CA LEU A 329 17.06 0.30 -10.04
C LEU A 329 17.49 -1.18 -10.06
N PHE A 330 17.80 -1.73 -11.24
CA PHE A 330 18.23 -3.12 -11.40
C PHE A 330 19.76 -3.31 -11.33
N ALA A 331 20.54 -2.23 -11.29
CA ALA A 331 22.00 -2.29 -11.44
C ALA A 331 22.69 -3.19 -10.40
N ASP A 332 22.26 -3.13 -9.13
CA ASP A 332 22.81 -3.96 -8.07
C ASP A 332 22.53 -5.45 -8.29
N PHE A 333 21.30 -5.78 -8.69
CA PHE A 333 20.90 -7.15 -8.99
C PHE A 333 21.63 -7.67 -10.21
N ALA A 334 21.72 -6.88 -11.28
CA ALA A 334 22.44 -7.21 -12.50
C ALA A 334 23.92 -7.48 -12.23
N SER A 335 24.56 -6.68 -11.39
CA SER A 335 25.94 -6.87 -10.95
C SER A 335 26.09 -8.16 -10.15
N LEU A 336 25.26 -8.36 -9.13
CA LEU A 336 25.23 -9.55 -8.30
C LEU A 336 25.07 -10.83 -9.12
N ALA A 337 24.16 -10.82 -10.09
CA ALA A 337 23.85 -11.98 -10.90
C ALA A 337 25.05 -12.44 -11.78
N GLN A 338 25.98 -11.54 -12.05
CA GLN A 338 27.17 -11.76 -12.88
C GLN A 338 28.46 -11.98 -12.08
N LEU A 339 28.42 -11.80 -10.75
CA LEU A 339 29.56 -12.07 -9.86
C LEU A 339 29.70 -13.57 -9.63
N ASP A 340 30.91 -14.09 -9.90
CA ASP A 340 31.23 -15.52 -9.74
C ASP A 340 31.27 -15.94 -8.26
N ASP A 341 31.79 -15.06 -7.41
CA ASP A 341 32.06 -15.28 -5.99
C ASP A 341 30.92 -14.85 -5.07
N TRP A 342 29.85 -14.25 -5.61
CA TRP A 342 28.72 -13.84 -4.79
C TRP A 342 28.03 -15.04 -4.14
N THR A 343 27.77 -14.98 -2.84
CA THR A 343 27.04 -16.01 -2.10
C THR A 343 25.96 -15.36 -1.24
N GLY A 344 24.79 -15.99 -1.16
CA GLY A 344 23.66 -15.44 -0.44
C GLY A 344 22.35 -16.17 -0.66
N ILE A 345 21.30 -15.55 -0.16
CA ILE A 345 19.90 -15.96 -0.30
C ILE A 345 19.17 -14.92 -1.14
N LEU A 346 18.38 -15.37 -2.10
CA LEU A 346 17.49 -14.56 -2.91
C LEU A 346 16.09 -15.18 -2.91
N VAL A 347 15.08 -14.34 -2.92
CA VAL A 347 13.70 -14.72 -3.22
C VAL A 347 13.24 -13.81 -4.34
N LEU A 348 12.82 -14.41 -5.45
CA LEU A 348 12.40 -13.71 -6.66
C LEU A 348 10.87 -13.70 -6.77
N ALA A 349 10.32 -12.62 -7.31
CA ALA A 349 8.86 -12.40 -7.41
C ALA A 349 8.15 -12.65 -6.06
N ALA A 350 8.69 -12.04 -5.01
CA ALA A 350 8.29 -12.27 -3.63
C ALA A 350 7.05 -11.46 -3.25
N SER A 351 6.29 -11.96 -2.28
CA SER A 351 5.11 -11.28 -1.73
C SER A 351 5.52 -10.04 -0.93
N VAL A 352 4.73 -8.97 -1.05
CA VAL A 352 4.81 -7.78 -0.17
C VAL A 352 3.65 -7.85 0.81
N ALA A 353 3.91 -8.35 2.01
CA ALA A 353 2.87 -8.68 2.98
C ALA A 353 2.35 -7.46 3.77
N ALA A 354 3.15 -6.40 3.89
CA ALA A 354 2.71 -5.17 4.56
C ALA A 354 3.42 -3.92 4.02
N PHE A 355 2.68 -2.81 4.05
CA PHE A 355 3.14 -1.46 3.74
C PHE A 355 3.55 -0.69 4.99
N PRO A 356 4.44 0.31 4.86
CA PRO A 356 4.52 1.39 5.83
C PRO A 356 3.15 2.01 6.09
N LYS A 357 2.85 2.31 7.35
CA LYS A 357 1.52 2.78 7.76
C LYS A 357 1.07 4.03 6.99
N ASP A 358 1.99 4.95 6.72
CA ASP A 358 1.72 6.16 5.95
C ASP A 358 1.21 5.85 4.53
N LEU A 359 1.69 4.75 3.97
CA LEU A 359 1.40 4.28 2.61
C LEU A 359 0.21 3.33 2.52
N ALA A 360 -0.43 2.95 3.62
CA ALA A 360 -1.48 1.93 3.59
C ALA A 360 -2.63 2.30 2.62
N GLY A 361 -2.98 3.58 2.51
CA GLY A 361 -3.96 4.06 1.51
C GLY A 361 -3.61 3.75 0.05
N MET A 362 -2.33 3.54 -0.29
CA MET A 362 -1.92 3.15 -1.64
C MET A 362 -2.34 1.74 -2.01
N ALA A 363 -2.47 0.83 -1.04
CA ALA A 363 -2.87 -0.54 -1.29
C ALA A 363 -4.25 -0.62 -1.98
N ALA A 364 -5.12 0.35 -1.71
CA ALA A 364 -6.42 0.49 -2.35
C ALA A 364 -6.34 0.79 -3.86
N GLY A 365 -5.21 1.32 -4.35
CA GLY A 365 -4.98 1.67 -5.75
C GLY A 365 -4.08 0.69 -6.50
N ILE A 366 -3.61 -0.38 -5.86
CA ILE A 366 -2.68 -1.35 -6.46
C ILE A 366 -3.43 -2.61 -6.89
N ASP A 367 -3.11 -3.16 -8.06
CA ASP A 367 -3.50 -4.52 -8.43
C ASP A 367 -2.71 -5.54 -7.60
N GLN A 368 -3.33 -6.02 -6.53
CA GLN A 368 -2.75 -6.98 -5.59
C GLN A 368 -2.29 -8.28 -6.26
N SER A 369 -2.88 -8.67 -7.40
CA SER A 369 -2.47 -9.88 -8.12
C SER A 369 -1.09 -9.75 -8.78
N ARG A 370 -0.60 -8.52 -8.94
CA ARG A 370 0.69 -8.19 -9.58
C ARG A 370 1.66 -7.49 -8.63
N PHE A 371 1.24 -7.22 -7.41
CA PHE A 371 2.04 -6.48 -6.45
C PHE A 371 3.06 -7.38 -5.77
N LEU A 372 4.24 -7.48 -6.38
CA LEU A 372 5.33 -8.32 -5.93
C LEU A 372 6.60 -7.48 -5.79
N ALA A 373 7.43 -7.84 -4.82
CA ALA A 373 8.83 -7.45 -4.86
C ALA A 373 9.51 -8.23 -6.00
N HIS A 374 10.25 -7.53 -6.87
CA HIS A 374 11.07 -8.19 -7.88
C HIS A 374 12.01 -9.20 -7.19
N HIS A 375 12.65 -8.74 -6.13
CA HIS A 375 13.42 -9.62 -5.28
C HIS A 375 13.60 -9.03 -3.89
N PHE A 376 13.88 -9.91 -2.94
CA PHE A 376 14.65 -9.55 -1.77
C PHE A 376 15.74 -10.59 -1.52
N GLY A 377 16.75 -10.23 -0.76
CA GLY A 377 17.85 -11.13 -0.46
C GLY A 377 18.74 -10.66 0.66
N THR A 378 19.66 -11.53 1.04
CA THR A 378 20.75 -11.21 1.95
C THR A 378 22.03 -11.89 1.50
N ARG A 379 23.17 -11.28 1.81
CA ARG A 379 24.46 -11.94 1.67
C ARG A 379 24.62 -12.96 2.79
N LEU A 380 25.25 -14.10 2.50
CA LEU A 380 25.67 -15.02 3.55
C LEU A 380 26.58 -14.27 4.53
N SER A 381 26.13 -14.13 5.77
CA SER A 381 26.82 -13.33 6.77
C SER A 381 28.11 -14.05 7.20
N PRO A 382 29.25 -13.34 7.30
CA PRO A 382 30.44 -13.95 7.86
C PRO A 382 30.16 -14.33 9.32
N VAL A 383 30.42 -15.59 9.66
CA VAL A 383 30.27 -16.10 11.03
C VAL A 383 31.39 -15.53 11.90
N ASP A 384 31.03 -14.95 13.05
CA ASP A 384 32.01 -14.51 14.03
C ASP A 384 32.78 -15.72 14.58
N GLY A 385 34.12 -15.70 14.49
CA GLY A 385 34.96 -16.79 14.99
C GLY A 385 34.87 -17.00 16.51
N ALA A 386 34.38 -16.00 17.25
CA ALA A 386 34.13 -16.09 18.69
C ALA A 386 32.72 -16.62 19.02
N THR A 387 31.73 -16.38 18.17
CA THR A 387 30.34 -16.84 18.34
C THR A 387 29.68 -17.23 17.01
N VAL A 388 29.09 -18.42 16.92
CA VAL A 388 28.36 -18.82 15.70
C VAL A 388 26.95 -18.24 15.73
N SER A 389 26.81 -16.97 15.36
CA SER A 389 25.53 -16.24 15.35
C SER A 389 25.50 -15.13 14.30
N ILE A 390 24.30 -14.65 13.97
CA ILE A 390 24.13 -13.38 13.23
C ILE A 390 24.20 -12.25 14.25
N ALA A 391 25.21 -11.37 14.13
CA ALA A 391 25.30 -10.19 14.95
C ALA A 391 24.23 -9.16 14.54
N GLY A 392 23.18 -8.96 15.35
CA GLY A 392 22.18 -7.93 15.13
C GLY A 392 21.14 -8.28 14.06
N THR A 393 21.13 -7.55 12.95
CA THR A 393 20.22 -7.77 11.81
C THR A 393 21.02 -8.03 10.54
N SER A 394 20.55 -8.99 9.72
CA SER A 394 21.06 -9.25 8.39
C SER A 394 20.99 -7.99 7.52
N SER A 395 21.95 -7.86 6.61
CA SER A 395 21.92 -6.84 5.54
C SER A 395 20.96 -7.33 4.46
N VAL A 396 19.73 -6.84 4.51
CA VAL A 396 18.67 -7.12 3.53
C VAL A 396 18.77 -6.12 2.39
N PHE A 397 18.63 -6.60 1.17
CA PHE A 397 18.49 -5.78 -0.03
C PHE A 397 17.32 -6.30 -0.86
N GLY A 398 16.80 -5.48 -1.77
CA GLY A 398 15.67 -5.87 -2.58
C GLY A 398 15.12 -4.71 -3.40
N LEU A 399 14.15 -5.03 -4.24
CA LEU A 399 13.48 -4.07 -5.11
C LEU A 399 11.99 -4.43 -5.19
N ILE A 400 11.13 -3.47 -4.86
CA ILE A 400 9.74 -3.45 -5.28
C ILE A 400 9.67 -2.58 -6.53
N HIS A 401 9.13 -3.13 -7.61
CA HIS A 401 8.98 -2.45 -8.89
C HIS A 401 7.62 -2.80 -9.49
N TYR A 402 6.62 -2.03 -9.11
CA TYR A 402 5.25 -2.18 -9.59
C TYR A 402 4.93 -1.12 -10.64
N THR A 403 4.30 -1.55 -11.72
CA THR A 403 3.81 -0.70 -12.80
C THR A 403 2.42 -1.22 -13.21
N ASP A 404 1.44 -0.32 -13.24
CA ASP A 404 0.11 -0.64 -13.73
C ASP A 404 0.18 -1.03 -15.23
N PRO A 405 -0.54 -2.06 -15.69
CA PRO A 405 -0.43 -2.53 -17.08
C PRO A 405 -0.86 -1.50 -18.13
N ALA A 406 -1.75 -0.58 -17.78
CA ALA A 406 -2.20 0.48 -18.67
C ALA A 406 -1.22 1.67 -18.67
N TYR A 407 -0.30 1.72 -17.71
CA TYR A 407 0.71 2.76 -17.59
C TYR A 407 2.03 2.33 -18.26
N SER A 408 2.70 3.27 -18.90
CA SER A 408 4.02 3.09 -19.49
C SER A 408 4.84 4.32 -19.18
N GLU A 409 6.05 4.14 -18.66
CA GLU A 409 6.96 5.23 -18.31
C GLU A 409 7.31 6.12 -19.51
N THR A 410 7.25 5.57 -20.73
CA THR A 410 7.41 6.35 -21.97
C THR A 410 6.30 7.37 -22.21
N MET A 411 5.15 7.21 -21.54
CA MET A 411 4.06 8.18 -21.55
C MET A 411 4.28 9.32 -20.55
N GLY A 412 5.35 9.28 -19.74
CA GLY A 412 5.62 10.27 -18.70
C GLY A 412 4.58 10.26 -17.58
N GLN A 413 4.46 11.37 -16.82
CA GLN A 413 3.40 11.56 -15.82
C GLN A 413 2.03 11.79 -16.48
N THR A 414 1.58 10.84 -17.31
CA THR A 414 0.28 10.88 -17.97
C THR A 414 -0.65 9.89 -17.27
N PRO A 415 -1.86 10.32 -16.85
CA PRO A 415 -2.83 9.41 -16.27
C PRO A 415 -3.34 8.38 -17.29
N VAL A 416 -3.92 7.30 -16.78
CA VAL A 416 -4.52 6.22 -17.58
C VAL A 416 -6.03 6.16 -17.35
N ALA A 417 -6.76 5.59 -18.30
CA ALA A 417 -8.19 5.35 -18.16
C ALA A 417 -8.47 4.33 -17.05
N VAL A 418 -9.55 4.53 -16.29
CA VAL A 418 -10.05 3.55 -15.31
C VAL A 418 -11.41 3.04 -15.79
N ALA A 419 -11.68 1.74 -15.63
CA ALA A 419 -12.90 1.08 -16.11
C ALA A 419 -14.17 1.41 -15.30
N SER A 420 -14.11 2.35 -14.34
CA SER A 420 -15.23 2.71 -13.47
C SER A 420 -15.91 3.99 -13.94
N ASN A 421 -17.24 4.04 -13.79
CA ASN A 421 -18.06 5.23 -13.98
C ASN A 421 -18.37 5.95 -12.66
N ASP A 422 -17.64 5.63 -11.58
CA ASP A 422 -17.81 6.28 -10.29
C ASP A 422 -17.41 7.76 -10.33
N ASP A 423 -17.99 8.57 -9.43
CA ASP A 423 -17.64 9.98 -9.26
C ASP A 423 -16.13 10.17 -8.97
N TYR A 424 -15.51 9.17 -8.35
CA TYR A 424 -14.10 9.17 -7.97
C TYR A 424 -13.47 7.79 -8.18
N SER A 425 -12.23 7.76 -8.65
CA SER A 425 -11.46 6.51 -8.78
C SER A 425 -9.99 6.75 -8.50
N PHE A 426 -9.36 5.83 -7.75
CA PHE A 426 -7.96 5.92 -7.36
C PHE A 426 -7.17 4.73 -7.89
N LEU A 427 -5.99 5.00 -8.45
CA LEU A 427 -5.08 4.00 -8.99
C LEU A 427 -3.63 4.41 -8.72
N VAL A 428 -2.79 3.45 -8.34
CA VAL A 428 -1.34 3.60 -8.31
C VAL A 428 -0.82 3.17 -9.67
N LEU A 429 -0.14 4.07 -10.36
CA LEU A 429 0.42 3.82 -11.70
C LEU A 429 1.79 3.17 -11.59
N GLU A 430 2.56 3.59 -10.59
CA GLU A 430 3.92 3.14 -10.38
C GLU A 430 4.27 3.18 -8.89
N LEU A 431 4.99 2.16 -8.42
CA LEU A 431 5.57 2.13 -7.08
C LEU A 431 6.93 1.43 -7.12
N GLN A 432 7.96 2.19 -6.80
CA GLN A 432 9.34 1.75 -6.77
C GLN A 432 9.94 1.96 -5.39
N ALA A 433 10.47 0.89 -4.78
CA ALA A 433 11.20 0.95 -3.53
C ALA A 433 12.47 0.09 -3.62
N LEU A 434 13.63 0.74 -3.59
CA LEU A 434 14.94 0.09 -3.58
C LEU A 434 15.47 0.00 -2.16
N PHE A 435 15.86 -1.20 -1.74
CA PHE A 435 16.42 -1.48 -0.43
C PHE A 435 17.89 -1.90 -0.57
N GLN A 436 18.77 -1.26 0.20
CA GLN A 436 20.16 -1.71 0.34
C GLN A 436 20.59 -1.56 1.79
N ASN A 437 21.26 -2.59 2.32
CA ASN A 437 21.75 -2.63 3.69
C ASN A 437 20.67 -2.33 4.73
N SER A 438 19.50 -2.95 4.55
CA SER A 438 18.34 -2.84 5.45
C SER A 438 17.82 -1.41 5.60
N ALA A 439 17.95 -0.61 4.55
CA ALA A 439 17.40 0.74 4.48
C ALA A 439 16.80 1.02 3.09
N VAL A 440 15.77 1.86 3.07
CA VAL A 440 15.20 2.41 1.83
C VAL A 440 16.19 3.41 1.24
N LYS A 441 16.62 3.18 0.00
CA LYS A 441 17.61 3.99 -0.71
C LYS A 441 16.99 4.88 -1.76
N ARG A 442 15.99 4.36 -2.45
CA ARG A 442 15.19 5.10 -3.41
C ARG A 442 13.73 4.73 -3.22
N PHE A 443 12.89 5.73 -3.28
CA PHE A 443 11.45 5.58 -3.26
C PHE A 443 10.88 6.55 -4.28
N ALA A 444 10.06 6.03 -5.18
CA ALA A 444 9.29 6.81 -6.13
C ALA A 444 7.92 6.15 -6.26
N SER A 445 6.89 6.98 -6.42
CA SER A 445 5.56 6.48 -6.74
C SER A 445 4.80 7.55 -7.50
N LEU A 446 3.96 7.10 -8.42
CA LEU A 446 3.01 7.92 -9.13
C LEU A 446 1.62 7.30 -8.94
N ALA A 447 0.67 8.10 -8.49
CA ALA A 447 -0.72 7.68 -8.36
C ALA A 447 -1.65 8.73 -8.95
N GLN A 448 -2.86 8.33 -9.30
CA GLN A 448 -3.89 9.20 -9.85
C GLN A 448 -5.20 9.09 -9.09
N LEU A 449 -5.88 10.22 -8.95
CA LEU A 449 -7.28 10.31 -8.52
C LEU A 449 -8.10 10.93 -9.65
N ILE A 450 -8.98 10.14 -10.25
CA ILE A 450 -10.00 10.64 -11.18
C ILE A 450 -11.10 11.34 -10.38
N VAL A 451 -11.48 12.53 -10.84
CA VAL A 451 -12.51 13.38 -10.24
C VAL A 451 -13.54 13.71 -11.31
N SER A 452 -14.69 13.04 -11.26
CA SER A 452 -15.79 13.25 -12.22
C SER A 452 -16.86 14.21 -11.68
N ARG A 453 -16.87 14.48 -10.36
CA ARG A 453 -17.85 15.35 -9.71
C ARG A 453 -17.25 16.14 -8.55
N LEU A 454 -17.61 17.42 -8.40
CA LEU A 454 -17.24 18.26 -7.25
C LEU A 454 -18.43 19.12 -6.84
N PHE A 455 -18.74 19.21 -5.53
CA PHE A 455 -19.91 19.93 -5.02
C PHE A 455 -21.21 19.49 -5.71
N GLY A 456 -21.32 18.19 -6.00
CA GLY A 456 -22.43 17.60 -6.74
C GLY A 456 -22.47 17.92 -8.25
N ILE A 457 -21.59 18.80 -8.74
CA ILE A 457 -21.55 19.24 -10.13
C ILE A 457 -20.61 18.35 -10.96
N PRO A 458 -21.05 17.81 -12.11
CA PRO A 458 -20.18 17.05 -13.01
C PRO A 458 -19.02 17.89 -13.57
N VAL A 459 -17.86 17.26 -13.72
CA VAL A 459 -16.70 17.83 -14.42
C VAL A 459 -16.93 17.68 -15.92
N ALA A 460 -16.88 18.80 -16.65
CA ALA A 460 -17.01 18.86 -18.10
C ALA A 460 -15.68 18.64 -18.83
N GLY A 461 -14.57 18.95 -18.16
CA GLY A 461 -13.22 18.79 -18.68
C GLY A 461 -12.17 19.38 -17.74
N MET A 462 -10.94 19.49 -18.21
CA MET A 462 -9.86 20.16 -17.47
C MET A 462 -9.35 21.38 -18.24
N VAL A 463 -8.94 22.40 -17.48
CA VAL A 463 -8.26 23.57 -18.04
C VAL A 463 -6.94 23.12 -18.66
N SER A 464 -6.57 23.70 -19.81
CA SER A 464 -5.41 23.27 -20.63
C SER A 464 -4.07 23.25 -19.90
N THR A 465 -3.89 24.07 -18.85
CA THR A 465 -2.67 24.08 -18.05
C THR A 465 -2.65 22.90 -17.08
N ASN A 466 -1.78 21.92 -17.33
CA ASN A 466 -1.68 20.62 -16.63
C ASN A 466 -2.96 19.75 -16.70
N GLY A 467 -3.91 20.10 -17.58
CA GLY A 467 -5.10 19.30 -17.82
C GLY A 467 -4.79 17.97 -18.49
N ASN A 468 -5.69 17.02 -18.34
CA ASN A 468 -5.63 15.71 -18.98
C ASN A 468 -7.03 15.22 -19.34
N ASP A 469 -7.10 14.23 -20.23
CA ASP A 469 -8.35 13.72 -20.79
C ASP A 469 -9.16 12.86 -19.80
N PHE A 470 -8.65 12.61 -18.59
CA PHE A 470 -9.22 11.70 -17.60
C PHE A 470 -9.72 12.40 -16.35
N ASN A 471 -9.70 13.74 -16.30
CA ASN A 471 -10.05 14.51 -15.10
C ASN A 471 -9.26 14.06 -13.86
N ALA A 472 -7.99 13.73 -14.05
CA ALA A 472 -7.16 13.12 -13.01
C ALA A 472 -6.26 14.13 -12.30
N VAL A 473 -6.18 14.02 -10.98
CA VAL A 473 -5.16 14.64 -10.12
C VAL A 473 -4.03 13.64 -9.93
N LEU A 474 -2.79 14.03 -10.24
CA LEU A 474 -1.61 13.17 -10.05
C LEU A 474 -0.89 13.45 -8.74
N PHE A 475 -0.46 12.39 -8.08
CA PHE A 475 0.25 12.41 -6.79
C PHE A 475 1.63 11.80 -6.95
N ASP A 476 2.65 12.54 -6.52
CA ASP A 476 4.00 12.05 -6.40
C ASP A 476 4.25 11.52 -4.99
N GLY A 477 4.82 10.33 -4.91
CA GLY A 477 5.36 9.76 -3.67
C GLY A 477 6.68 10.41 -3.29
N ALA A 478 6.86 10.69 -2.00
CA ALA A 478 8.13 11.10 -1.43
C ALA A 478 8.42 10.30 -0.16
N TYR A 479 9.71 10.09 0.10
CA TYR A 479 10.23 9.44 1.30
C TYR A 479 11.21 10.39 2.00
N GLN A 480 11.06 10.51 3.31
CA GLN A 480 12.02 11.23 4.15
C GLN A 480 12.39 10.35 5.34
N ASN A 481 13.68 10.38 5.70
CA ASN A 481 14.16 9.79 6.94
C ASN A 481 14.76 10.88 7.80
N SER A 482 14.17 11.13 8.97
CA SER A 482 14.67 12.11 9.93
C SER A 482 14.90 11.41 11.26
N GLY A 483 16.16 11.30 11.68
CA GLY A 483 16.52 10.70 12.96
C GLY A 483 16.16 9.22 13.10
N GLY A 484 16.11 8.47 11.99
CA GLY A 484 15.72 7.05 11.99
C GLY A 484 14.21 6.81 11.86
N VAL A 485 13.41 7.87 11.81
CA VAL A 485 11.97 7.78 11.52
C VAL A 485 11.76 7.95 10.02
N SER A 486 11.21 6.91 9.40
CA SER A 486 10.77 6.91 8.01
C SER A 486 9.39 7.53 7.89
N THR A 487 9.20 8.49 6.99
CA THR A 487 7.91 9.08 6.67
C THR A 487 7.70 9.04 5.17
N TYR A 488 6.50 8.63 4.76
CA TYR A 488 6.10 8.63 3.36
C TYR A 488 4.93 9.58 3.13
N SER A 489 4.91 10.24 1.99
CA SER A 489 3.83 11.17 1.65
C SER A 489 3.48 11.06 0.18
N LEU A 490 2.19 11.18 -0.14
CA LEU A 490 1.69 11.34 -1.50
C LEU A 490 1.06 12.72 -1.62
N SER A 491 1.55 13.53 -2.56
CA SER A 491 1.05 14.89 -2.75
C SER A 491 1.15 15.34 -4.20
N THR A 492 0.31 16.29 -4.60
CA THR A 492 0.45 16.97 -5.89
C THR A 492 1.59 17.98 -5.88
N ARG A 493 2.27 18.15 -7.01
CA ARG A 493 3.30 19.19 -7.20
C ARG A 493 2.86 20.33 -8.10
N VAL A 494 1.76 20.15 -8.81
CA VAL A 494 1.20 21.11 -9.76
C VAL A 494 -0.27 21.39 -9.43
N THR A 495 -0.80 22.46 -10.03
CA THR A 495 -2.21 22.80 -9.95
C THR A 495 -2.98 22.14 -11.09
N PHE A 496 -4.12 21.55 -10.76
CA PHE A 496 -5.07 20.93 -11.69
C PHE A 496 -6.36 21.75 -11.73
N GLY A 497 -6.73 22.26 -12.90
CA GLY A 497 -7.97 23.02 -13.10
C GLY A 497 -9.06 22.15 -13.72
N PHE A 498 -10.25 22.18 -13.14
CA PHE A 498 -11.45 21.47 -13.60
C PHE A 498 -12.47 22.48 -14.13
N GLU A 499 -13.00 22.20 -15.31
CA GLU A 499 -14.17 22.88 -15.87
C GLU A 499 -15.43 22.13 -15.42
N MET A 500 -16.42 22.89 -14.96
CA MET A 500 -17.61 22.33 -14.33
C MET A 500 -18.83 22.51 -15.24
N ALA A 501 -19.69 21.50 -15.30
CA ALA A 501 -20.97 21.58 -16.00
C ALA A 501 -22.03 22.34 -15.17
N SER A 502 -21.80 23.64 -14.94
CA SER A 502 -22.70 24.48 -14.14
C SER A 502 -22.71 25.92 -14.60
N ALA A 503 -23.88 26.56 -14.50
CA ALA A 503 -24.05 27.98 -14.70
C ALA A 503 -23.54 28.83 -13.52
N VAL A 504 -23.23 28.23 -12.37
CA VAL A 504 -22.90 28.94 -11.12
C VAL A 504 -21.41 28.79 -10.74
N LEU A 505 -20.94 27.56 -10.53
CA LEU A 505 -19.52 27.28 -10.27
C LEU A 505 -18.91 26.84 -11.59
N SER A 506 -18.09 27.70 -12.20
CA SER A 506 -17.54 27.47 -13.53
C SER A 506 -16.31 26.57 -13.52
N ARG A 507 -15.40 26.83 -12.57
CA ARG A 507 -14.13 26.12 -12.47
C ARG A 507 -13.74 25.84 -11.03
N VAL A 508 -13.01 24.74 -10.82
CA VAL A 508 -12.35 24.44 -9.55
C VAL A 508 -10.89 24.16 -9.81
N ALA A 509 -9.98 24.86 -9.15
CA ALA A 509 -8.56 24.52 -9.18
C ALA A 509 -8.17 23.78 -7.91
N ILE A 510 -7.50 22.65 -8.04
CA ILE A 510 -6.82 21.94 -6.95
C ILE A 510 -5.35 22.34 -6.98
N THR A 511 -4.95 23.21 -6.06
CA THR A 511 -3.59 23.75 -5.97
C THR A 511 -2.68 22.89 -5.11
N ALA A 512 -3.27 22.12 -4.18
CA ALA A 512 -2.58 21.12 -3.38
C ALA A 512 -3.54 19.97 -3.04
N ALA A 513 -3.06 18.75 -3.19
CA ALA A 513 -3.72 17.55 -2.69
C ALA A 513 -2.71 16.67 -1.94
N SER A 514 -3.19 15.92 -0.95
CA SER A 514 -2.42 14.88 -0.28
C SER A 514 -3.29 13.69 0.06
N LEU A 515 -2.72 12.49 0.07
CA LEU A 515 -3.37 11.28 0.59
C LEU A 515 -2.85 10.99 1.98
N ASN A 516 -3.75 10.92 2.96
CA ASN A 516 -3.41 10.68 4.36
C ASN A 516 -4.10 9.41 4.86
N THR A 517 -3.36 8.48 5.45
CA THR A 517 -3.92 7.30 6.11
C THR A 517 -4.44 7.68 7.50
N VAL A 518 -5.74 7.50 7.75
CA VAL A 518 -6.39 7.83 9.02
C VAL A 518 -6.39 6.62 9.96
N SER A 519 -6.75 5.45 9.44
CA SER A 519 -6.77 4.21 10.22
C SER A 519 -6.52 3.00 9.33
N THR A 520 -5.90 1.98 9.92
CA THR A 520 -5.76 0.64 9.36
C THR A 520 -6.31 -0.38 10.35
N GLY A 521 -6.78 -1.52 9.85
CA GLY A 521 -7.36 -2.59 10.65
C GLY A 521 -7.45 -3.89 9.87
N VAL A 522 -8.18 -4.85 10.43
CA VAL A 522 -8.50 -6.13 9.79
C VAL A 522 -9.99 -6.40 9.94
N ASP A 523 -10.63 -6.94 8.91
CA ASP A 523 -12.03 -7.34 8.96
C ASP A 523 -12.21 -8.70 9.67
N SER A 524 -13.46 -9.17 9.78
CA SER A 524 -13.78 -10.47 10.39
C SER A 524 -13.24 -11.69 9.63
N GLN A 525 -12.83 -11.51 8.38
CA GLN A 525 -12.24 -12.52 7.51
C GLN A 525 -10.70 -12.46 7.56
N GLY A 526 -10.13 -11.52 8.30
CA GLY A 526 -8.69 -11.31 8.45
C GLY A 526 -8.07 -10.47 7.34
N ASN A 527 -8.85 -9.87 6.44
CA ASN A 527 -8.32 -9.01 5.39
C ASN A 527 -7.98 -7.63 5.94
N SER A 528 -6.90 -7.01 5.44
CA SER A 528 -6.56 -5.63 5.75
C SER A 528 -7.69 -4.68 5.33
N THR A 529 -8.00 -3.72 6.19
CA THR A 529 -8.97 -2.66 5.92
C THR A 529 -8.39 -1.31 6.31
N GLY A 530 -8.91 -0.23 5.73
CA GLY A 530 -8.45 1.08 6.11
C GLY A 530 -9.35 2.23 5.69
N VAL A 531 -9.06 3.37 6.29
CA VAL A 531 -9.63 4.68 5.94
C VAL A 531 -8.47 5.61 5.63
N SER A 532 -8.50 6.19 4.43
CA SER A 532 -7.59 7.25 4.02
C SER A 532 -8.39 8.44 3.54
N VAL A 533 -7.80 9.63 3.48
CA VAL A 533 -8.48 10.86 3.05
C VAL A 533 -7.60 11.58 2.05
N PHE A 534 -8.17 11.89 0.87
CA PHE A 534 -7.59 12.90 0.00
C PHE A 534 -7.96 14.27 0.55
N ALA A 535 -6.98 15.00 1.07
CA ALA A 535 -7.16 16.36 1.55
C ALA A 535 -6.80 17.34 0.43
N LEU A 536 -7.79 18.10 -0.02
CA LEU A 536 -7.70 19.02 -1.14
C LEU A 536 -7.74 20.48 -0.68
N SER A 537 -6.94 21.31 -1.33
CA SER A 537 -6.95 22.78 -1.21
C SER A 537 -6.90 23.38 -2.61
N GLY A 538 -7.48 24.57 -2.76
CA GLY A 538 -7.78 25.07 -4.09
C GLY A 538 -8.48 26.41 -4.15
N LEU A 539 -9.09 26.67 -5.31
CA LEU A 539 -9.85 27.86 -5.63
C LEU A 539 -11.22 27.46 -6.22
N LEU A 540 -12.30 28.11 -5.78
CA LEU A 540 -13.64 28.02 -6.39
C LEU A 540 -13.88 29.27 -7.25
N ASP A 541 -14.06 29.08 -8.55
CA ASP A 541 -14.26 30.15 -9.52
C ASP A 541 -15.73 30.19 -9.96
N PHE A 542 -16.47 31.20 -9.49
CA PHE A 542 -17.91 31.33 -9.72
C PHE A 542 -18.20 32.26 -10.91
N ALA A 543 -19.24 31.93 -11.68
CA ALA A 543 -19.69 32.70 -12.83
C ALA A 543 -20.30 34.05 -12.44
N ILE A 544 -20.11 35.05 -13.29
CA ILE A 544 -20.97 36.25 -13.34
C ILE A 544 -22.16 35.92 -14.25
N ARG A 545 -23.39 36.21 -13.81
CA ARG A 545 -24.60 35.99 -14.62
C ARG A 545 -25.13 37.30 -15.16
N SER A 546 -25.40 37.37 -16.47
CA SER A 546 -25.87 38.62 -17.09
C SER A 546 -27.22 38.38 -17.74
N ASP A 547 -28.31 38.82 -17.10
CA ASP A 547 -29.64 38.86 -17.73
C ASP A 547 -30.55 39.94 -17.09
N PRO A 548 -30.87 41.07 -17.76
CA PRO A 548 -30.58 41.46 -19.15
C PRO A 548 -29.17 42.07 -19.37
N PRO A 549 -28.71 42.17 -20.64
CA PRO A 549 -27.30 41.98 -21.06
C PRO A 549 -26.31 43.14 -20.80
N SER A 550 -26.63 44.15 -19.98
CA SER A 550 -25.73 45.31 -19.77
C SER A 550 -25.19 45.46 -18.35
N ILE A 551 -25.72 44.68 -17.40
CA ILE A 551 -25.26 44.68 -16.01
C ILE A 551 -25.14 43.23 -15.55
N GLY A 552 -23.92 42.75 -15.34
CA GLY A 552 -23.70 41.43 -14.76
C GLY A 552 -24.29 41.36 -13.35
N PHE A 553 -24.50 40.16 -12.82
CA PHE A 553 -25.04 39.88 -11.49
C PHE A 553 -24.07 38.92 -10.80
N ASP A 554 -23.05 39.47 -10.15
CA ASP A 554 -21.99 38.72 -9.49
C ASP A 554 -22.35 38.40 -8.03
N LEU A 555 -23.22 37.41 -7.85
CA LEU A 555 -23.77 37.07 -6.54
C LEU A 555 -22.70 36.43 -5.64
N LEU A 556 -21.91 35.48 -6.16
CA LEU A 556 -20.91 34.76 -5.37
C LEU A 556 -19.56 35.47 -5.29
N SER A 557 -19.31 36.53 -6.08
CA SER A 557 -18.24 37.53 -5.92
C SER A 557 -16.79 37.10 -6.14
N PHE A 558 -16.51 35.80 -6.16
CA PHE A 558 -15.16 35.26 -6.31
C PHE A 558 -14.99 34.57 -7.65
N GLY A 559 -13.93 34.92 -8.36
CA GLY A 559 -13.56 34.25 -9.60
C GLY A 559 -12.65 35.09 -10.47
N ALA A 560 -12.30 34.58 -11.65
CA ALA A 560 -11.55 35.33 -12.65
C ALA A 560 -12.41 36.41 -13.33
N ASP A 561 -11.83 37.53 -13.75
CA ASP A 561 -12.56 38.58 -14.47
C ASP A 561 -12.86 38.17 -15.92
N ASP A 562 -11.96 37.40 -16.56
CA ASP A 562 -12.14 36.78 -17.87
C ASP A 562 -12.14 35.24 -17.76
N PRO A 563 -13.05 34.51 -18.42
CA PRO A 563 -13.00 33.04 -18.48
C PRO A 563 -11.70 32.47 -19.07
N ASP A 564 -10.98 33.22 -19.91
CA ASP A 564 -9.69 32.81 -20.48
C ASP A 564 -8.51 33.02 -19.51
N ASP A 565 -8.70 33.76 -18.42
CA ASP A 565 -7.67 33.94 -17.39
C ASP A 565 -7.43 32.63 -16.61
N PRO A 566 -6.22 32.47 -16.02
CA PRO A 566 -5.96 31.39 -15.07
C PRO A 566 -7.02 31.33 -13.97
N VAL A 567 -7.34 30.12 -13.52
CA VAL A 567 -8.35 29.91 -12.48
C VAL A 567 -8.00 30.77 -11.25
N ALA A 568 -8.91 31.69 -10.93
CA ALA A 568 -8.87 32.55 -9.76
C ALA A 568 -10.20 32.41 -9.03
N GLY A 569 -10.24 32.64 -7.71
CA GLY A 569 -11.50 32.52 -6.99
C GLY A 569 -11.37 32.46 -5.48
N LEU A 570 -12.38 31.88 -4.83
CA LEU A 570 -12.44 31.72 -3.39
C LEU A 570 -11.46 30.62 -2.96
N SER A 571 -10.42 31.00 -2.23
CA SER A 571 -9.44 30.05 -1.72
C SER A 571 -10.03 29.19 -0.63
N PHE A 572 -9.91 27.87 -0.79
CA PHE A 572 -10.36 26.89 0.17
C PHE A 572 -9.24 25.92 0.57
N SER A 573 -9.40 25.33 1.75
CA SER A 573 -8.61 24.20 2.22
C SER A 573 -9.47 23.23 3.02
N ARG A 574 -8.96 22.02 3.24
CA ARG A 574 -9.61 20.95 4.02
C ARG A 574 -10.90 20.39 3.39
N LEU A 575 -11.03 20.48 2.06
CA LEU A 575 -11.99 19.66 1.35
C LEU A 575 -11.50 18.20 1.42
N ALA A 576 -12.36 17.27 1.83
CA ALA A 576 -11.98 15.88 2.05
C ALA A 576 -12.69 14.96 1.07
N LEU A 577 -11.95 14.03 0.47
CA LEU A 577 -12.52 12.85 -0.18
C LEU A 577 -12.12 11.62 0.64
N PRO A 578 -12.94 11.17 1.61
CA PRO A 578 -12.65 9.99 2.39
C PRO A 578 -12.74 8.74 1.52
N MET A 579 -11.75 7.87 1.65
CA MET A 579 -11.66 6.57 1.00
C MET A 579 -11.67 5.47 2.04
N THR A 580 -12.66 4.59 1.96
CA THR A 580 -12.70 3.32 2.71
C THR A 580 -12.32 2.18 1.79
N TYR A 581 -11.46 1.27 2.25
CA TYR A 581 -11.03 0.13 1.45
C TYR A 581 -10.88 -1.15 2.28
N SER A 582 -10.99 -2.28 1.57
CA SER A 582 -10.63 -3.62 2.05
C SER A 582 -9.78 -4.32 1.00
N GLU A 583 -8.79 -5.07 1.47
CA GLU A 583 -7.97 -5.95 0.66
C GLU A 583 -8.56 -7.37 0.64
N GLY A 584 -7.92 -8.30 -0.06
CA GLY A 584 -8.33 -9.71 -0.15
C GLY A 584 -8.86 -10.08 -1.53
N PRO A 585 -9.48 -11.27 -1.67
CA PRO A 585 -9.89 -11.83 -2.98
C PRO A 585 -11.03 -11.06 -3.66
N SER A 586 -11.70 -10.15 -2.94
CA SER A 586 -12.75 -9.29 -3.47
C SER A 586 -12.58 -7.89 -2.89
N PRO A 587 -11.54 -7.15 -3.33
CA PRO A 587 -11.19 -5.87 -2.73
C PRO A 587 -12.32 -4.86 -3.00
N THR A 588 -12.69 -4.12 -1.96
CA THR A 588 -13.68 -3.04 -2.09
C THR A 588 -13.01 -1.69 -1.90
N ARG A 589 -13.45 -0.70 -2.67
CA ARG A 589 -13.01 0.68 -2.52
C ARG A 589 -14.19 1.61 -2.72
N THR A 590 -14.38 2.54 -1.82
CA THR A 590 -15.41 3.59 -1.92
C THR A 590 -14.80 4.92 -1.54
N ILE A 591 -14.97 5.91 -2.40
CA ILE A 591 -14.50 7.28 -2.18
C ILE A 591 -15.73 8.18 -2.12
N GLY A 592 -15.84 8.96 -1.04
CA GLY A 592 -16.91 9.94 -0.84
C GLY A 592 -16.45 11.38 -1.04
N PHE A 593 -17.39 12.31 -0.93
CA PHE A 593 -17.15 13.75 -0.94
C PHE A 593 -17.62 14.35 0.39
N ASP A 594 -16.73 15.07 1.08
CA ASP A 594 -17.03 15.72 2.36
C ASP A 594 -16.47 17.15 2.39
N ALA A 595 -17.38 18.12 2.33
CA ALA A 595 -17.09 19.54 2.45
C ALA A 595 -17.42 20.11 3.85
N SER A 596 -17.80 19.28 4.83
CA SER A 596 -18.23 19.76 6.16
C SER A 596 -17.13 20.48 6.94
N ALA A 597 -15.86 20.12 6.71
CA ALA A 597 -14.68 20.71 7.33
C ALA A 597 -13.98 21.76 6.46
N ILE A 598 -14.56 22.13 5.32
CA ILE A 598 -13.95 23.09 4.39
C ILE A 598 -13.79 24.45 5.09
N SER A 599 -12.68 25.12 4.79
CA SER A 599 -12.37 26.45 5.31
C SER A 599 -11.88 27.36 4.21
N PHE A 600 -12.13 28.66 4.35
CA PHE A 600 -11.83 29.65 3.33
C PHE A 600 -10.82 30.69 3.81
N ASP A 601 -9.99 31.18 2.88
CA ASP A 601 -9.02 32.24 3.13
C ASP A 601 -9.26 33.44 2.21
N PRO A 602 -10.00 34.47 2.67
CA PRO A 602 -10.26 35.67 1.89
C PRO A 602 -8.98 36.42 1.47
N SER A 603 -7.88 36.31 2.24
CA SER A 603 -6.63 37.01 1.93
C SER A 603 -5.91 36.44 0.71
N ARG A 604 -6.20 35.18 0.37
CA ARG A 604 -5.70 34.48 -0.82
C ARG A 604 -6.75 34.34 -1.92
N SER A 605 -7.93 34.94 -1.73
CA SER A 605 -9.04 34.85 -2.66
C SER A 605 -9.06 36.01 -3.67
N ALA A 606 -9.52 35.73 -4.87
CA ALA A 606 -9.73 36.76 -5.90
C ALA A 606 -11.18 37.27 -5.85
N VAL A 607 -11.37 38.43 -5.21
CA VAL A 607 -12.68 39.10 -5.11
C VAL A 607 -12.80 40.13 -6.22
N ARG A 608 -13.81 39.99 -7.08
CA ARG A 608 -14.07 40.93 -8.18
C ARG A 608 -14.54 42.29 -7.69
N SER A 609 -14.28 43.35 -8.48
CA SER A 609 -14.78 44.70 -8.21
C SER A 609 -16.28 44.81 -8.43
N GLY A 610 -16.99 45.60 -7.61
CA GLY A 610 -18.45 45.77 -7.71
C GLY A 610 -19.27 44.50 -7.44
N SER A 611 -18.68 43.53 -6.75
CA SER A 611 -19.32 42.26 -6.37
C SER A 611 -20.10 42.39 -5.07
N LEU A 612 -21.04 41.46 -4.82
CA LEU A 612 -21.87 41.47 -3.61
C LEU A 612 -21.04 41.48 -2.32
N TYR A 613 -19.96 40.70 -2.29
CA TYR A 613 -19.06 40.58 -1.14
C TYR A 613 -18.49 41.95 -0.74
N ARG A 614 -18.05 42.76 -1.70
CA ARG A 614 -17.53 44.10 -1.45
C ARG A 614 -18.67 45.09 -1.17
N ASP A 615 -19.70 45.08 -1.99
CA ASP A 615 -20.80 46.04 -1.93
C ASP A 615 -21.64 45.93 -0.65
N LEU A 616 -21.65 44.78 0.03
CA LEU A 616 -22.33 44.63 1.33
C LEU A 616 -21.35 44.37 2.48
N ALA A 617 -20.04 44.61 2.29
CA ALA A 617 -19.00 44.39 3.30
C ALA A 617 -19.12 43.01 3.99
N LEU A 618 -19.35 41.96 3.19
CA LEU A 618 -19.59 40.61 3.69
C LEU A 618 -18.31 40.03 4.29
N THR A 619 -18.46 39.18 5.29
CA THR A 619 -17.38 38.32 5.80
C THR A 619 -17.78 36.87 5.63
N ILE A 620 -16.94 36.05 5.00
CA ILE A 620 -17.24 34.63 4.85
C ILE A 620 -17.17 33.92 6.22
N ASP A 621 -18.20 33.15 6.56
CA ASP A 621 -18.31 32.38 7.81
C ASP A 621 -17.97 30.90 7.58
N GLY A 622 -18.37 30.34 6.44
CA GLY A 622 -18.12 28.93 6.09
C GLY A 622 -18.99 28.44 4.94
N MET A 623 -19.14 27.12 4.84
CA MET A 623 -20.01 26.45 3.90
C MET A 623 -21.04 25.61 4.65
N THR A 624 -22.22 25.43 4.07
CA THR A 624 -23.22 24.45 4.49
C THR A 624 -23.76 23.73 3.27
N SER A 625 -24.35 22.56 3.47
CA SER A 625 -25.02 21.79 2.44
C SER A 625 -26.24 21.09 3.02
N ALA A 626 -27.12 20.63 2.14
CA ALA A 626 -28.17 19.68 2.50
C ALA A 626 -28.41 18.74 1.31
N ASP A 627 -28.69 17.46 1.57
CA ASP A 627 -29.00 16.48 0.52
C ASP A 627 -30.45 16.60 0.02
N SER A 628 -31.31 17.25 0.80
CA SER A 628 -32.71 17.50 0.47
C SER A 628 -33.26 18.72 1.24
N GLY A 629 -34.38 19.26 0.78
CA GLY A 629 -35.00 20.45 1.36
C GLY A 629 -34.38 21.77 0.88
N GLY A 630 -35.13 22.87 1.04
CA GLY A 630 -34.67 24.22 0.70
C GLY A 630 -33.86 24.87 1.83
N ILE A 631 -33.37 26.07 1.56
CA ILE A 631 -32.64 26.89 2.53
C ILE A 631 -33.49 27.32 3.74
N ASP A 632 -34.80 27.34 3.57
CA ASP A 632 -35.81 27.64 4.61
C ASP A 632 -35.79 26.62 5.75
N ALA A 633 -35.49 25.35 5.44
CA ALA A 633 -35.33 24.30 6.45
C ALA A 633 -34.17 24.58 7.43
N LEU A 634 -33.19 25.41 7.03
CA LEU A 634 -32.09 25.86 7.86
C LEU A 634 -32.34 27.23 8.51
N GLY A 635 -33.56 27.77 8.40
CA GLY A 635 -33.94 29.05 9.01
C GLY A 635 -33.48 30.29 8.24
N TYR A 636 -33.30 30.16 6.92
CA TYR A 636 -33.04 31.29 6.02
C TYR A 636 -34.31 31.69 5.26
N GLU A 637 -34.69 32.96 5.35
CA GLU A 637 -35.78 33.52 4.55
C GLU A 637 -35.29 33.80 3.13
N GLN A 638 -35.95 33.21 2.13
CA GLN A 638 -35.54 33.35 0.73
C GLN A 638 -35.68 34.81 0.25
N MET A 639 -34.63 35.31 -0.39
CA MET A 639 -34.60 36.62 -1.00
C MET A 639 -35.16 36.57 -2.42
N LEU A 640 -35.88 37.63 -2.80
CA LEU A 640 -36.21 37.87 -4.20
C LEU A 640 -35.00 38.51 -4.90
N LEU A 641 -34.44 37.84 -5.90
CA LEU A 641 -33.37 38.36 -6.74
C LEU A 641 -33.97 39.19 -7.88
N VAL A 642 -33.57 40.46 -7.99
CA VAL A 642 -34.05 41.37 -9.05
C VAL A 642 -32.94 41.55 -10.09
N ARG A 643 -33.26 41.24 -11.36
CA ARG A 643 -32.31 41.11 -12.50
C ARG A 643 -31.46 39.83 -12.48
N LEU A 644 -31.97 38.78 -11.84
CA LEU A 644 -31.45 37.44 -12.05
C LEU A 644 -32.63 36.47 -12.01
N ASP A 645 -32.91 35.86 -13.14
CA ASP A 645 -33.82 34.71 -13.18
C ASP A 645 -33.03 33.48 -12.72
N ALA A 646 -33.38 32.97 -11.54
CA ALA A 646 -32.76 31.79 -10.94
C ALA A 646 -33.84 30.83 -10.45
N SER A 647 -33.57 29.54 -10.58
CA SER A 647 -34.38 28.50 -9.95
C SER A 647 -33.82 28.22 -8.56
N ALA A 648 -34.68 27.91 -7.60
CA ALA A 648 -34.21 27.47 -6.29
C ALA A 648 -33.69 26.03 -6.38
N PRO A 649 -32.57 25.70 -5.70
CA PRO A 649 -32.04 24.34 -5.66
C PRO A 649 -33.13 23.32 -5.32
N SER A 650 -33.46 22.47 -6.29
CA SER A 650 -34.50 21.45 -6.17
C SER A 650 -33.89 20.06 -5.98
N ALA A 651 -34.69 19.10 -5.50
CA ALA A 651 -34.28 17.79 -4.97
C ALA A 651 -33.06 17.15 -5.69
N GLY A 652 -32.01 16.83 -4.92
CA GLY A 652 -30.70 16.38 -5.44
C GLY A 652 -29.50 16.82 -4.58
N GLY A 653 -29.77 17.66 -3.59
CA GLY A 653 -28.81 18.25 -2.68
C GLY A 653 -28.34 19.63 -3.16
N TRP A 654 -27.72 20.43 -2.28
CA TRP A 654 -27.17 21.74 -2.62
C TRP A 654 -26.01 22.08 -1.70
N TYR A 655 -25.16 22.99 -2.14
CA TYR A 655 -24.04 23.55 -1.39
C TYR A 655 -24.21 25.06 -1.30
N GLY A 656 -23.73 25.69 -0.22
CA GLY A 656 -23.90 27.12 -0.07
C GLY A 656 -22.85 27.78 0.81
N LEU A 657 -22.47 28.99 0.42
CA LEU A 657 -21.57 29.85 1.19
C LEU A 657 -22.39 30.65 2.21
N VAL A 658 -21.93 30.63 3.46
CA VAL A 658 -22.50 31.42 4.54
C VAL A 658 -21.63 32.64 4.77
N PHE A 659 -22.25 33.82 4.73
CA PHE A 659 -21.63 35.10 5.02
C PHE A 659 -22.25 35.74 6.25
N LYS A 660 -21.44 36.48 7.00
CA LYS A 660 -21.91 37.44 8.01
C LYS A 660 -22.15 38.78 7.34
N VAL A 661 -23.26 39.39 7.71
CA VAL A 661 -23.65 40.76 7.36
C VAL A 661 -23.73 41.54 8.67
N ASP A 662 -22.88 42.55 8.85
CA ASP A 662 -22.91 43.40 10.03
C ASP A 662 -23.85 44.58 9.81
N PHE A 663 -25.01 44.57 10.46
CA PHE A 663 -25.97 45.69 10.42
C PHE A 663 -25.56 46.83 11.37
N GLY A 664 -24.43 46.70 12.07
CA GLY A 664 -23.95 47.63 13.07
C GLY A 664 -24.55 47.38 14.46
N THR A 665 -24.46 48.40 15.32
CA THR A 665 -25.03 48.34 16.68
C THR A 665 -26.34 49.12 16.76
N PRO A 666 -27.31 48.69 17.58
CA PRO A 666 -28.57 49.42 17.80
C PRO A 666 -28.43 50.77 18.53
N GLY A 667 -27.21 51.32 18.62
CA GLY A 667 -26.92 52.59 19.29
C GLY A 667 -26.94 52.49 20.83
N LYS A 668 -27.00 53.64 21.51
CA LYS A 668 -26.92 53.77 22.99
C LYS A 668 -28.11 53.19 23.77
N LEU A 669 -29.08 52.56 23.09
CA LEU A 669 -30.35 52.10 23.65
C LEU A 669 -30.39 50.59 23.93
N GLY A 670 -29.29 49.86 23.71
CA GLY A 670 -29.16 48.44 24.02
C GLY A 670 -27.79 48.08 24.59
N ALA A 671 -27.67 46.90 25.22
CA ALA A 671 -26.37 46.29 25.46
C ALA A 671 -25.61 46.22 24.12
N ALA A 672 -24.29 46.47 24.15
CA ALA A 672 -23.41 46.62 22.97
C ALA A 672 -23.21 45.32 22.16
N VAL A 673 -24.28 44.59 21.87
CA VAL A 673 -24.29 43.41 21.02
C VAL A 673 -24.66 43.86 19.62
N GLY A 674 -23.72 43.71 18.67
CA GLY A 674 -23.95 44.02 17.25
C GLY A 674 -25.05 43.14 16.65
N LEU A 675 -25.79 43.69 15.69
CA LEU A 675 -26.81 42.96 14.93
C LEU A 675 -26.13 42.30 13.72
N THR A 676 -25.60 41.09 13.90
CA THR A 676 -24.96 40.34 12.80
C THR A 676 -25.95 39.33 12.21
N ALA A 677 -26.37 39.54 10.96
CA ALA A 677 -27.16 38.56 10.22
C ALA A 677 -26.28 37.55 9.50
N ARG A 678 -26.88 36.44 9.07
CA ARG A 678 -26.26 35.46 8.18
C ARG A 678 -26.94 35.47 6.82
N MET A 679 -26.17 35.64 5.75
CA MET A 679 -26.62 35.48 4.39
C MET A 679 -26.12 34.13 3.85
N LEU A 680 -27.00 33.35 3.24
CA LEU A 680 -26.67 32.09 2.58
C LEU A 680 -26.84 32.26 1.08
N LEU A 681 -25.81 31.90 0.32
CA LEU A 681 -25.84 31.82 -1.14
C LEU A 681 -25.66 30.35 -1.53
N ALA A 682 -26.73 29.70 -1.95
CA ALA A 682 -26.78 28.26 -2.19
C ALA A 682 -26.98 27.93 -3.68
N TRP A 683 -26.28 26.92 -4.17
CA TRP A 683 -26.38 26.41 -5.54
C TRP A 683 -26.59 24.90 -5.56
N GLY A 684 -27.32 24.43 -6.56
CA GLY A 684 -27.55 23.00 -6.79
C GLY A 684 -26.50 22.33 -7.68
N PRO A 685 -26.52 20.98 -7.79
CA PRO A 685 -25.56 20.12 -8.49
C PRO A 685 -25.53 20.26 -10.03
N GLY A 686 -25.91 21.42 -10.58
CA GLY A 686 -25.70 21.76 -11.99
C GLY A 686 -26.92 21.57 -12.89
N GLY A 687 -26.79 22.19 -14.05
CA GLY A 687 -27.71 22.28 -15.19
C GLY A 687 -26.89 22.75 -16.39
N ASP A 688 -27.52 23.05 -17.54
CA ASP A 688 -26.83 23.61 -18.70
C ASP A 688 -26.01 24.87 -18.30
N PRO A 689 -24.69 24.95 -18.56
CA PRO A 689 -23.88 26.15 -18.29
C PRO A 689 -24.46 27.44 -18.88
N ALA A 690 -25.19 27.32 -19.99
CA ALA A 690 -25.91 28.43 -20.64
C ALA A 690 -27.34 28.63 -20.11
N GLY A 691 -27.86 27.72 -19.29
CA GLY A 691 -29.22 27.72 -18.78
C GLY A 691 -29.48 28.65 -17.60
N THR A 692 -30.70 28.57 -17.06
CA THR A 692 -31.09 29.28 -15.83
C THR A 692 -30.29 28.73 -14.65
N PRO A 693 -29.58 29.58 -13.88
CA PRO A 693 -28.80 29.14 -12.73
C PRO A 693 -29.70 28.56 -11.64
N ASP A 694 -29.25 27.44 -11.06
CA ASP A 694 -29.85 26.86 -9.88
C ASP A 694 -29.21 27.47 -8.63
N LEU A 695 -29.80 28.56 -8.16
CA LEU A 695 -29.20 29.49 -7.21
C LEU A 695 -30.27 30.13 -6.33
N ALA A 696 -30.05 30.13 -5.02
CA ALA A 696 -30.89 30.80 -4.05
C ALA A 696 -30.06 31.67 -3.11
N ALA A 697 -30.62 32.81 -2.70
CA ALA A 697 -30.09 33.62 -1.63
C ALA A 697 -31.09 33.65 -0.47
N GLY A 698 -30.61 33.57 0.77
CA GLY A 698 -31.44 33.66 1.96
C GLY A 698 -30.81 34.48 3.07
N LEU A 699 -31.63 35.08 3.92
CA LEU A 699 -31.19 35.84 5.10
C LEU A 699 -31.73 35.19 6.38
N SER A 700 -30.85 35.01 7.36
CA SER A 700 -31.22 34.67 8.72
C SER A 700 -30.85 35.82 9.65
N LEU A 701 -31.86 36.37 10.33
CA LEU A 701 -31.70 37.45 11.30
C LEU A 701 -31.73 36.84 12.71
N PRO A 702 -30.79 37.18 13.61
CA PRO A 702 -30.70 36.54 14.94
C PRO A 702 -31.97 36.76 15.72
N GLY A 703 -32.74 35.72 16.07
CA GLY A 703 -34.01 35.85 16.78
C GLY A 703 -35.26 35.96 15.89
N MET A 704 -35.10 35.87 14.56
CA MET A 704 -36.18 35.60 13.61
C MET A 704 -36.19 34.13 13.19
N SER A 705 -37.39 33.62 12.92
CA SER A 705 -37.62 32.40 12.13
C SER A 705 -38.83 32.62 11.24
N ALA A 706 -39.08 31.71 10.28
CA ALA A 706 -40.25 31.74 9.41
C ALA A 706 -41.59 31.90 10.15
N THR A 707 -41.64 31.55 11.44
CA THR A 707 -42.85 31.62 12.26
C THR A 707 -42.78 32.64 13.40
N SER A 708 -41.63 33.29 13.65
CA SER A 708 -41.45 34.16 14.82
C SER A 708 -40.67 35.45 14.50
N PRO A 709 -41.24 36.64 14.82
CA PRO A 709 -40.59 37.93 14.63
C PRO A 709 -39.46 38.18 15.64
N LEU A 710 -38.48 39.00 15.24
CA LEU A 710 -37.32 39.37 16.05
C LEU A 710 -37.74 40.09 17.32
N SER A 711 -37.39 39.59 18.51
CA SER A 711 -37.58 40.34 19.75
C SER A 711 -36.32 41.15 20.09
N LEU A 712 -36.34 42.47 19.89
CA LEU A 712 -35.18 43.36 20.12
C LEU A 712 -34.97 43.73 21.60
N GLN A 713 -36.02 43.60 22.40
CA GLN A 713 -36.15 43.59 23.86
C GLN A 713 -37.56 43.00 24.10
N SER A 714 -37.88 42.45 25.27
CA SER A 714 -39.15 41.76 25.61
C SER A 714 -40.48 42.49 25.25
N VAL A 715 -40.40 43.70 24.69
CA VAL A 715 -41.47 44.62 24.33
C VAL A 715 -41.56 44.92 22.83
N LEU A 716 -40.50 44.75 22.02
CA LEU A 716 -40.44 45.18 20.60
C LEU A 716 -40.21 43.99 19.66
N LYS A 717 -41.19 43.71 18.78
CA LYS A 717 -41.10 42.66 17.74
C LYS A 717 -40.94 43.27 16.34
N LEU A 718 -39.92 42.87 15.58
CA LEU A 718 -39.73 43.23 14.17
C LEU A 718 -40.26 42.10 13.28
N SER A 719 -41.19 42.39 12.37
CA SER A 719 -41.51 41.50 11.25
C SER A 719 -41.09 42.14 9.94
N VAL A 720 -40.57 41.34 9.01
CA VAL A 720 -40.18 41.73 7.65
C VAL A 720 -41.12 41.00 6.69
N GLY A 721 -41.69 41.71 5.70
CA GLY A 721 -42.61 41.10 4.74
C GLY A 721 -41.90 40.39 3.59
N ARG A 722 -40.98 41.07 2.91
CA ARG A 722 -40.16 40.49 1.83
C ARG A 722 -38.73 41.01 1.90
N ILE A 723 -37.78 40.14 1.61
CA ILE A 723 -36.37 40.50 1.46
C ILE A 723 -36.05 40.53 -0.04
N ILE A 724 -35.49 41.62 -0.52
CA ILE A 724 -35.16 41.83 -1.94
C ILE A 724 -33.67 42.11 -2.05
N LEU A 725 -32.98 41.39 -2.92
CA LEU A 725 -31.62 41.69 -3.31
C LEU A 725 -31.63 42.13 -4.78
N ALA A 726 -31.29 43.39 -5.02
CA ALA A 726 -31.24 43.97 -6.34
C ALA A 726 -29.82 44.39 -6.68
N ARG A 727 -29.45 44.33 -7.97
CA ARG A 727 -28.28 45.02 -8.50
C ARG A 727 -28.74 46.06 -9.51
N GLY A 728 -28.20 47.27 -9.46
CA GLY A 728 -28.61 48.35 -10.36
C GLY A 728 -27.57 49.46 -10.50
N GLY A 729 -27.53 50.09 -11.68
CA GLY A 729 -26.63 51.17 -12.04
C GLY A 729 -26.88 51.63 -13.48
N ALA A 730 -26.14 52.63 -13.95
CA ALA A 730 -26.19 53.08 -15.34
C ALA A 730 -25.28 52.26 -16.28
N SER A 731 -24.30 51.57 -15.69
CA SER A 731 -23.29 50.72 -16.34
C SER A 731 -22.78 49.67 -15.33
N ASP A 732 -22.10 48.61 -15.77
CA ASP A 732 -21.45 47.65 -14.87
C ASP A 732 -20.51 48.30 -13.84
N SER A 733 -19.73 49.29 -14.29
CA SER A 733 -18.80 50.04 -13.43
C SER A 733 -19.48 50.89 -12.35
N THR A 734 -20.78 51.17 -12.50
CA THR A 734 -21.59 51.93 -11.53
C THR A 734 -22.65 51.08 -10.85
N ALA A 735 -22.80 49.81 -11.25
CA ALA A 735 -23.79 48.91 -10.73
C ALA A 735 -23.43 48.46 -9.31
N ARG A 736 -24.37 48.64 -8.39
CA ARG A 736 -24.20 48.27 -6.98
C ARG A 736 -25.31 47.34 -6.51
N PHE A 737 -24.98 46.51 -5.53
CA PHE A 737 -25.97 45.72 -4.81
C PHE A 737 -26.70 46.54 -3.75
N LEU A 738 -28.00 46.31 -3.64
CA LEU A 738 -28.91 46.91 -2.67
C LEU A 738 -29.75 45.79 -2.04
N LEU A 739 -29.62 45.65 -0.71
CA LEU A 739 -30.46 44.76 0.07
C LEU A 739 -31.62 45.56 0.67
N THR A 740 -32.85 45.15 0.39
CA THR A 740 -34.07 45.80 0.89
C THR A 740 -34.87 44.85 1.78
N LEU A 741 -35.15 45.29 3.00
CA LEU A 741 -36.11 44.67 3.92
C LEU A 741 -37.42 45.44 3.80
N ASN A 742 -38.40 44.88 3.10
CA ASN A 742 -39.70 45.52 2.87
C ASN A 742 -40.72 45.24 3.98
N ASP A 743 -41.67 46.15 4.13
CA ASP A 743 -42.84 46.02 5.02
C ASP A 743 -42.47 45.74 6.48
N ILE A 744 -41.48 46.47 6.97
CA ILE A 744 -41.03 46.38 8.35
C ILE A 744 -42.13 46.88 9.28
N ALA A 745 -42.51 46.05 10.24
CA ALA A 745 -43.43 46.41 11.30
C ALA A 745 -42.77 46.22 12.67
N LEU A 746 -42.73 47.29 13.46
CA LEU A 746 -42.36 47.25 14.87
C LEU A 746 -43.64 47.08 15.69
N LYS A 747 -43.77 45.98 16.43
CA LYS A 747 -44.86 45.76 17.39
C LYS A 747 -44.37 46.04 18.80
N ALA A 748 -44.91 47.07 19.45
CA ALA A 748 -44.65 47.39 20.85
C ALA A 748 -45.76 46.82 21.77
N LEU A 749 -45.39 46.10 22.83
CA LEU A 749 -46.30 45.54 23.85
C LEU A 749 -47.48 44.71 23.28
N GLY A 750 -47.28 44.07 22.11
CA GLY A 750 -48.27 43.20 21.49
C GLY A 750 -49.49 43.88 20.85
N LEU A 751 -49.59 45.21 20.85
CA LEU A 751 -50.85 45.91 20.51
C LEU A 751 -50.73 47.03 19.44
N LEU A 752 -49.54 47.59 19.18
CA LEU A 752 -49.39 48.67 18.18
C LEU A 752 -48.32 48.37 17.14
N LYS A 753 -48.67 48.47 15.84
CA LYS A 753 -47.73 48.63 14.72
C LYS A 753 -47.19 50.07 14.74
N LEU A 754 -45.87 50.23 14.73
CA LEU A 754 -45.20 51.52 14.63
C LEU A 754 -44.42 51.58 13.32
N PRO A 755 -44.74 52.52 12.41
CA PRO A 755 -45.85 53.48 12.44
C PRO A 755 -47.24 52.82 12.25
N PRO A 756 -48.34 53.43 12.75
CA PRO A 756 -49.68 52.83 12.75
C PRO A 756 -50.30 52.69 11.35
N ASN A 757 -49.93 53.57 10.42
CA ASN A 757 -50.30 53.53 9.00
C ASN A 757 -49.03 53.52 8.14
N GLY A 758 -49.13 53.10 6.88
CA GLY A 758 -48.02 53.13 5.94
C GLY A 758 -47.11 51.89 5.93
N VAL A 759 -46.07 51.97 5.09
CA VAL A 759 -45.06 50.93 4.85
C VAL A 759 -43.67 51.51 5.15
N THR A 760 -42.87 50.75 5.91
CA THR A 760 -41.46 51.08 6.19
C THR A 760 -40.55 50.07 5.50
N ASN A 761 -39.56 50.56 4.77
CA ASN A 761 -38.54 49.72 4.14
C ASN A 761 -37.15 50.13 4.65
N PHE A 762 -36.29 49.16 4.93
CA PHE A 762 -34.86 49.43 5.17
C PHE A 762 -34.05 49.04 3.94
N LEU A 763 -33.23 49.97 3.49
CA LEU A 763 -32.32 49.85 2.37
C LEU A 763 -30.90 49.78 2.91
N LEU A 764 -30.17 48.74 2.54
CA LEU A 764 -28.80 48.50 2.94
C LEU A 764 -27.89 48.51 1.72
N PHE A 765 -26.83 49.29 1.80
CA PHE A 765 -25.87 49.53 0.72
C PHE A 765 -24.48 49.76 1.30
N GLY A 766 -23.43 49.32 0.62
CA GLY A 766 -22.05 49.56 1.05
C GLY A 766 -21.56 50.97 0.75
N ALA A 767 -20.38 51.27 1.29
CA ALA A 767 -19.69 52.52 1.07
C ALA A 767 -19.30 52.69 -0.42
N PRO A 768 -19.43 53.89 -1.01
CA PRO A 768 -18.99 54.13 -2.38
C PRO A 768 -17.47 53.93 -2.50
N GLU A 769 -17.01 53.33 -3.61
CA GLU A 769 -15.59 53.10 -3.87
C GLU A 769 -14.78 54.40 -3.78
N GLY A 770 -13.67 54.36 -3.03
CA GLY A 770 -12.80 55.51 -2.79
C GLY A 770 -13.09 56.29 -1.50
N SER A 771 -14.16 55.97 -0.78
CA SER A 771 -14.31 56.39 0.63
C SER A 771 -13.44 55.46 1.50
N GLY A 772 -12.46 56.02 2.21
CA GLY A 772 -11.42 55.27 2.92
C GLY A 772 -11.86 54.27 4.01
N ASP A 773 -13.16 54.08 4.22
CA ASP A 773 -13.80 53.13 5.14
C ASP A 773 -14.63 52.09 4.36
N ALA A 774 -13.98 51.33 3.48
CA ALA A 774 -14.60 50.30 2.62
C ALA A 774 -15.24 49.10 3.36
N ALA A 775 -15.37 49.16 4.68
CA ALA A 775 -15.79 48.06 5.54
C ALA A 775 -17.14 48.31 6.27
N SER A 776 -17.89 49.35 5.91
CA SER A 776 -19.14 49.68 6.60
C SER A 776 -20.37 49.66 5.70
N LEU A 777 -21.46 49.08 6.22
CA LEU A 777 -22.80 49.09 5.63
C LEU A 777 -23.52 50.38 6.03
N GLY A 778 -24.03 51.10 5.03
CA GLY A 778 -24.98 52.19 5.21
C GLY A 778 -26.42 51.67 5.25
N TRP A 779 -27.28 52.37 6.00
CA TRP A 779 -28.71 52.08 6.04
C TRP A 779 -29.54 53.34 5.79
N LEU A 780 -30.63 53.19 5.05
CA LEU A 780 -31.66 54.21 4.85
C LEU A 780 -33.03 53.60 5.15
N ALA A 781 -33.81 54.25 6.02
CA ALA A 781 -35.20 53.89 6.26
C ALA A 781 -36.12 54.78 5.42
N LEU A 782 -36.94 54.17 4.55
CA LEU A 782 -37.99 54.86 3.81
C LEU A 782 -39.34 54.58 4.47
N TYR A 783 -40.14 55.62 4.66
CA TYR A 783 -41.50 55.51 5.15
C TYR A 783 -42.45 56.10 4.11
N ASN A 784 -43.43 55.31 3.67
CA ASN A 784 -44.51 55.77 2.82
C ASN A 784 -45.82 55.76 3.62
N GLU A 785 -46.35 56.95 3.91
CA GLU A 785 -47.61 57.14 4.64
C GLU A 785 -48.84 56.69 3.83
N ASN A 786 -48.77 56.77 2.50
CA ASN A 786 -49.86 56.45 1.57
C ASN A 786 -49.40 55.44 0.50
N PRO A 787 -49.17 54.16 0.86
CA PRO A 787 -48.82 53.14 -0.11
C PRO A 787 -49.99 52.92 -1.11
N PRO A 788 -49.70 52.64 -2.39
CA PRO A 788 -50.74 52.28 -3.35
C PRO A 788 -51.51 51.04 -2.85
N PRO A 789 -52.83 50.95 -3.13
CA PRO A 789 -53.64 49.83 -2.67
C PRO A 789 -53.07 48.51 -3.20
N ALA A 790 -53.05 47.48 -2.35
CA ALA A 790 -52.57 46.15 -2.74
C ALA A 790 -53.33 45.66 -3.99
N PRO A 791 -52.64 45.02 -4.96
CA PRO A 791 -53.32 44.43 -6.11
C PRO A 791 -54.37 43.41 -5.62
N PRO A 792 -55.54 43.33 -6.29
CA PRO A 792 -56.57 42.38 -5.89
C PRO A 792 -56.01 40.95 -5.91
N PRO A 793 -56.46 40.08 -4.99
CA PRO A 793 -56.03 38.69 -4.97
C PRO A 793 -56.30 38.04 -6.33
N PRO A 794 -55.43 37.12 -6.80
CA PRO A 794 -55.68 36.38 -8.02
C PRO A 794 -57.06 35.71 -7.94
N PRO A 795 -57.81 35.66 -9.05
CA PRO A 795 -59.10 34.99 -9.06
C PRO A 795 -58.94 33.56 -8.54
N SER A 796 -59.77 33.18 -7.58
CA SER A 796 -59.81 31.81 -7.08
C SER A 796 -59.97 30.85 -8.27
N PRO A 797 -59.26 29.71 -8.31
CA PRO A 797 -59.45 28.72 -9.36
C PRO A 797 -60.93 28.36 -9.41
N GLN A 798 -61.59 28.65 -10.54
CA GLN A 798 -62.90 28.09 -10.80
C GLN A 798 -62.69 26.58 -10.93
N ILE A 799 -63.13 25.85 -9.91
CA ILE A 799 -63.38 24.42 -10.04
C ILE A 799 -64.57 24.33 -10.99
N GLU A 800 -64.29 24.12 -12.28
CA GLU A 800 -65.29 23.61 -13.20
C GLU A 800 -65.69 22.22 -12.72
N GLY A 801 -66.85 22.15 -12.07
CA GLY A 801 -67.51 20.89 -11.80
C GLY A 801 -67.95 20.27 -13.12
N ASN A 802 -67.20 19.30 -13.62
CA ASN A 802 -67.72 18.35 -14.59
C ASN A 802 -68.63 17.37 -13.85
N ALA A 803 -69.93 17.64 -13.95
CA ALA A 803 -70.96 16.62 -13.83
C ALA A 803 -71.20 16.00 -15.21
N ALA A 804 -70.89 14.70 -15.31
CA ALA A 804 -71.31 13.67 -16.28
C ALA A 804 -70.10 12.84 -16.76
#